data_AF-A0A3G8R1R1-F1
#
_entry.id   AF-A0A3G8R1R1-F1
#
_cell.length_a   1.000
_cell.length_b   1.000
_cell.length_c   1.000
_cell.angle_alpha   90.00
_cell.angle_beta   90.00
_cell.angle_gamma   90.00
#
_symmetry.space_group_name_H-M   'P 1'
#
loop_
_entity.id
_entity.type
_entity.pdbx_description
1 polymer ?
#
loop_
_entity_poly.entity_id
_entity_poly.type
_entity_poly.pdbx_seq_one_letter_code
_entity_poly.pdbx_strand_id
1 'polypeptide(L)'
;MPDPWKRRSFGILSFVLLSFLLVSLSLIPSLAKAESAPLVTGVEDRTVMNASQDLSTNGNSSPIVVSSKDAILQGYGVEKRDTPYTGDTLYKGDGYVSFFYDYDPNSGKSDGTATFKVNVPTAGLYRLSLGYYIPVDTGSKDTSIKVNGTMAENITLAAPPKGAAVNEKMVTKIMLNAGTNELTFSRGWGYYGIEYVKVEFANLPAAISKMEAEDGAITGEVSIEAADTGYSGTGYAAFKGTGSLTFAYNAASSGLYNLAIGYSNPNGDKKTQLVVNGQTSETSLPTTASYTEVSGGKLMLSAGNNTIQFNVDSDQYHIDYVKLSAVSPPKLHQIEKKPVNPNATAETKALMGYLVDSYGSNILSGQHTLEDAQWIKDQTGKYPAILSTDMMDYSPSRIKHGATSTEVEKAIQWAKEGGIVTFAWHWNAPKGLHDIPGKEWWRGFYTDATTFDVQYALTHPESEEYQLILRDIDAIAAQLKRLQDAHVPVLWRPLHEAEGKWFWWGAQGPGSAKQLYHIMYDRLTNYHHLNNLIWVWNSESPEWYPGDDVVDIVSVDIYNQAANYSPSIGKYDSLVNLVQGKKLVGLSENGPIGDPELLQTYSAHWLFFTTWTGDFIRNGQYNSLDHLIKVFNSDYVITRDELPQDLFTSIKNEAE
;
A
#
# COMPACT_ATOMS: atom_id res chain seq x y z
N MET A 1 -25.05 -28.17 38.17
CA MET A 1 -25.52 -27.02 38.97
C MET A 1 -24.97 -25.75 38.33
N PRO A 2 -25.73 -24.64 38.24
CA PRO A 2 -25.53 -23.61 37.20
C PRO A 2 -24.53 -22.49 37.55
N ASP A 3 -24.07 -21.86 36.47
CA ASP A 3 -23.17 -20.71 36.25
C ASP A 3 -23.39 -19.44 37.12
N PRO A 4 -22.33 -18.72 37.54
CA PRO A 4 -22.43 -17.39 38.10
C PRO A 4 -21.61 -16.30 37.35
N TRP A 5 -21.84 -16.07 36.06
CA TRP A 5 -21.68 -14.71 35.50
C TRP A 5 -22.94 -13.88 35.75
N LYS A 6 -23.01 -13.20 36.90
CA LYS A 6 -23.88 -12.04 37.12
C LYS A 6 -23.53 -11.31 38.42
N ARG A 7 -23.09 -10.05 38.26
CA ARG A 7 -23.29 -8.86 39.12
C ARG A 7 -21.99 -8.09 39.31
N ARG A 8 -21.95 -6.87 38.76
CA ARG A 8 -21.79 -5.63 39.55
C ARG A 8 -21.88 -4.42 38.63
N SER A 9 -23.00 -3.71 38.73
CA SER A 9 -23.13 -2.30 38.35
C SER A 9 -23.95 -1.60 39.42
N PHE A 10 -23.41 -0.52 39.97
CA PHE A 10 -24.03 0.61 40.68
C PHE A 10 -22.93 1.68 40.72
N GLY A 11 -23.08 2.94 40.32
CA GLY A 11 -24.19 3.78 39.87
C GLY A 11 -23.76 5.26 40.06
N ILE A 12 -24.56 6.24 39.57
CA ILE A 12 -24.53 7.73 39.73
C ILE A 12 -23.86 8.47 38.53
N LEU A 13 -24.47 9.42 37.77
CA LEU A 13 -25.72 10.21 37.87
C LEU A 13 -26.15 10.81 36.48
N SER A 14 -27.47 10.81 36.23
CA SER A 14 -28.42 11.68 35.49
C SER A 14 -28.09 12.64 34.31
N PHE A 15 -28.88 12.57 33.22
CA PHE A 15 -29.99 13.47 32.76
C PHE A 15 -30.32 13.16 31.26
N VAL A 16 -31.41 12.45 30.88
CA VAL A 16 -32.79 12.92 30.57
C VAL A 16 -32.85 13.81 29.30
N LEU A 17 -33.61 13.57 28.20
CA LEU A 17 -35.03 13.17 28.04
C LEU A 17 -35.35 12.74 26.57
N LEU A 18 -36.13 11.65 26.41
CA LEU A 18 -37.30 11.37 25.51
C LEU A 18 -37.33 11.89 24.03
N SER A 19 -37.76 11.11 23.03
CA SER A 19 -39.11 10.51 22.94
C SER A 19 -39.23 9.37 21.88
N PHE A 20 -40.04 8.35 22.24
CA PHE A 20 -40.62 7.26 21.44
C PHE A 20 -41.73 7.78 20.45
N LEU A 21 -42.37 7.05 19.51
CA LEU A 21 -42.92 5.69 19.56
C LEU A 21 -43.43 5.19 18.17
N LEU A 22 -43.34 3.87 17.99
CA LEU A 22 -43.92 2.90 17.03
C LEU A 22 -45.31 3.17 16.41
N VAL A 23 -45.56 2.61 15.20
CA VAL A 23 -46.62 1.61 14.91
C VAL A 23 -46.23 0.74 13.69
N SER A 24 -46.42 -0.57 13.82
CA SER A 24 -46.34 -1.62 12.78
C SER A 24 -47.72 -1.91 12.17
N LEU A 25 -47.79 -2.37 10.90
CA LEU A 25 -48.69 -3.45 10.44
C LEU A 25 -48.38 -3.87 8.98
N SER A 26 -48.40 -5.18 8.76
CA SER A 26 -48.15 -5.92 7.51
C SER A 26 -49.44 -6.26 6.74
N LEU A 27 -49.40 -6.32 5.39
CA LEU A 27 -50.09 -7.32 4.51
C LEU A 27 -49.97 -6.96 2.99
N ILE A 28 -49.73 -7.98 2.14
CA ILE A 28 -49.67 -8.05 0.64
C ILE A 28 -50.93 -8.87 0.19
N PRO A 29 -51.63 -8.76 -1.00
CA PRO A 29 -51.11 -8.89 -2.38
C PRO A 29 -51.86 -8.26 -3.60
N SER A 30 -51.12 -8.21 -4.74
CA SER A 30 -51.48 -8.33 -6.18
C SER A 30 -52.57 -7.46 -6.85
N LEU A 31 -52.24 -6.84 -7.99
CA LEU A 31 -52.82 -7.16 -9.33
C LEU A 31 -52.32 -6.24 -10.48
N ALA A 32 -52.03 -6.91 -11.60
CA ALA A 32 -52.28 -6.53 -13.01
C ALA A 32 -51.46 -5.45 -13.74
N LYS A 33 -50.72 -5.95 -14.75
CA LYS A 33 -50.49 -5.45 -16.13
C LYS A 33 -51.21 -4.15 -16.53
N ALA A 34 -50.43 -3.18 -17.04
CA ALA A 34 -50.84 -2.29 -18.11
C ALA A 34 -49.65 -2.05 -19.07
N GLU A 35 -49.91 -2.23 -20.36
CA GLU A 35 -49.00 -2.06 -21.48
C GLU A 35 -48.76 -0.58 -21.84
N SER A 36 -47.52 -0.31 -22.27
CA SER A 36 -47.00 0.69 -23.21
C SER A 36 -47.84 1.90 -23.67
N ALA A 37 -47.32 3.11 -23.41
CA ALA A 37 -47.18 4.21 -24.39
C ALA A 37 -46.13 5.24 -23.87
N PRO A 38 -45.38 5.93 -24.75
CA PRO A 38 -44.11 6.56 -24.40
C PRO A 38 -44.28 7.94 -23.77
N LEU A 39 -43.55 8.21 -22.69
CA LEU A 39 -43.40 9.55 -22.12
C LEU A 39 -42.00 10.08 -22.45
N VAL A 40 -42.01 11.13 -23.26
CA VAL A 40 -40.89 12.07 -23.42
C VAL A 40 -40.65 12.73 -22.07
N THR A 41 -39.47 12.51 -21.49
CA THR A 41 -38.93 13.36 -20.42
C THR A 41 -37.46 13.62 -20.72
N GLY A 42 -37.20 14.78 -21.31
CA GLY A 42 -35.90 15.42 -21.17
C GLY A 42 -35.76 15.87 -19.72
N VAL A 43 -34.80 15.27 -19.01
CA VAL A 43 -34.17 15.85 -17.83
C VAL A 43 -32.70 15.48 -17.94
N GLU A 44 -31.88 16.53 -17.91
CA GLU A 44 -30.42 16.52 -17.99
C GLU A 44 -29.83 15.54 -16.96
N ASP A 45 -29.12 14.53 -17.46
CA ASP A 45 -28.29 13.67 -16.64
C ASP A 45 -26.97 14.38 -16.34
N ARG A 46 -26.57 14.31 -15.07
CA ARG A 46 -25.43 15.01 -14.51
C ARG A 46 -24.14 14.41 -15.09
N THR A 47 -23.30 15.31 -15.57
CA THR A 47 -21.95 15.09 -16.09
C THR A 47 -21.14 14.07 -15.29
N VAL A 48 -21.03 12.86 -15.83
CA VAL A 48 -19.89 11.96 -15.63
C VAL A 48 -18.70 12.61 -16.33
N MET A 49 -17.63 12.93 -15.59
CA MET A 49 -16.39 13.46 -16.16
C MET A 49 -15.80 12.42 -17.12
N ASN A 50 -15.94 12.67 -18.41
CA ASN A 50 -15.32 11.85 -19.45
C ASN A 50 -13.85 12.29 -19.59
N ALA A 51 -12.95 11.66 -18.83
CA ALA A 51 -11.52 11.95 -18.79
C ALA A 51 -10.74 11.29 -19.95
N SER A 52 -11.24 11.44 -21.18
CA SER A 52 -10.54 10.99 -22.39
C SER A 52 -10.54 12.10 -23.45
N GLN A 53 -9.82 13.18 -23.16
CA GLN A 53 -9.28 14.01 -24.23
C GLN A 53 -7.77 13.83 -24.28
N ASP A 54 -7.33 13.40 -25.45
CA ASP A 54 -5.95 13.25 -25.88
C ASP A 54 -5.20 14.58 -25.71
N LEU A 55 -4.30 14.65 -24.73
CA LEU A 55 -3.49 15.83 -24.38
C LEU A 55 -2.03 15.69 -24.84
N SER A 56 -1.76 14.85 -25.84
CA SER A 56 -0.40 14.56 -26.35
C SER A 56 0.30 15.73 -27.05
N THR A 57 -0.33 16.92 -27.18
CA THR A 57 0.22 18.08 -27.90
C THR A 57 0.66 19.26 -27.04
N ASN A 58 0.68 19.15 -25.71
CA ASN A 58 0.80 20.32 -24.82
C ASN A 58 2.20 20.96 -24.66
N GLY A 59 3.21 20.49 -25.38
CA GLY A 59 4.56 21.11 -25.36
C GLY A 59 4.64 22.54 -25.91
N ASN A 60 3.53 23.10 -26.43
CA ASN A 60 3.50 24.33 -27.22
C ASN A 60 2.42 25.35 -26.79
N SER A 61 1.90 25.29 -25.56
CA SER A 61 0.93 26.31 -25.09
C SER A 61 1.61 27.67 -24.90
N SER A 62 1.13 28.70 -25.59
CA SER A 62 1.63 30.08 -25.40
C SER A 62 1.46 30.56 -23.94
N PRO A 63 2.39 31.38 -23.41
CA PRO A 63 2.23 32.02 -22.11
C PRO A 63 0.90 32.77 -22.00
N ILE A 64 0.23 32.63 -20.85
CA ILE A 64 -0.95 33.43 -20.50
C ILE A 64 -0.48 34.61 -19.67
N VAL A 65 -0.72 35.83 -20.14
CA VAL A 65 -0.32 37.07 -19.48
C VAL A 65 -1.56 37.87 -19.10
N VAL A 66 -1.68 38.25 -17.83
CA VAL A 66 -2.76 39.07 -17.30
C VAL A 66 -2.17 40.37 -16.76
N SER A 67 -2.65 41.50 -17.26
CA SER A 67 -2.13 42.83 -16.92
C SER A 67 -2.66 43.32 -15.57
N SER A 68 -1.89 44.20 -14.92
CA SER A 68 -2.30 45.02 -13.77
C SER A 68 -3.64 45.74 -13.96
N LYS A 69 -3.99 46.08 -15.22
CA LYS A 69 -5.28 46.69 -15.57
C LYS A 69 -6.47 45.82 -15.20
N ASP A 70 -6.31 44.50 -15.25
CA ASP A 70 -7.37 43.52 -14.97
C ASP A 70 -7.36 43.05 -13.51
N ALA A 71 -6.39 43.50 -12.71
CA ALA A 71 -6.29 43.13 -11.30
C ALA A 71 -7.48 43.68 -10.49
N ILE A 72 -7.99 42.86 -9.59
CA ILE A 72 -9.02 43.22 -8.63
C ILE A 72 -8.32 43.59 -7.31
N LEU A 73 -8.52 44.81 -6.83
CA LEU A 73 -7.89 45.30 -5.60
C LEU A 73 -8.87 45.23 -4.42
N GLN A 74 -8.37 44.81 -3.26
CA GLN A 74 -9.11 44.84 -2.00
C GLN A 74 -8.19 45.28 -0.87
N GLY A 75 -8.76 45.84 0.21
CA GLY A 75 -7.99 46.26 1.38
C GLY A 75 -7.28 47.60 1.19
N TYR A 76 -6.29 47.87 2.05
CA TYR A 76 -5.62 49.16 2.14
C TYR A 76 -4.14 49.09 1.73
N GLY A 77 -3.61 50.19 1.18
CA GLY A 77 -2.22 50.26 0.74
C GLY A 77 -1.92 49.58 -0.60
N VAL A 78 -2.95 49.42 -1.43
CA VAL A 78 -2.83 48.99 -2.84
C VAL A 78 -3.60 49.92 -3.77
N GLU A 79 -3.04 50.25 -4.93
CA GLU A 79 -3.71 51.07 -5.96
C GLU A 79 -3.18 50.76 -7.37
N LYS A 80 -3.93 51.10 -8.41
CA LYS A 80 -3.44 51.07 -9.81
C LYS A 80 -2.78 52.40 -10.14
N ARG A 81 -1.58 52.35 -10.74
CA ARG A 81 -0.82 53.54 -11.16
C ARG A 81 -0.36 53.38 -12.60
N ASP A 82 -0.42 54.49 -13.34
CA ASP A 82 0.10 54.58 -14.71
C ASP A 82 1.40 55.39 -14.77
N THR A 83 1.80 56.02 -13.65
CA THR A 83 3.04 56.80 -13.52
C THR A 83 3.85 56.35 -12.29
N PRO A 84 5.19 56.27 -12.41
CA PRO A 84 6.06 55.91 -11.29
C PRO A 84 5.97 56.93 -10.16
N TYR A 85 6.14 56.47 -8.92
CA TYR A 85 6.14 57.32 -7.73
C TYR A 85 7.26 58.37 -7.71
N THR A 86 8.40 58.09 -8.34
CA THR A 86 9.64 58.89 -8.21
C THR A 86 10.31 59.17 -9.55
N GLY A 87 9.58 59.60 -10.58
CA GLY A 87 10.19 59.93 -11.89
C GLY A 87 11.10 58.83 -12.46
N ASP A 88 10.87 57.59 -12.03
CA ASP A 88 11.74 56.45 -12.26
C ASP A 88 11.65 56.02 -13.73
N THR A 89 12.77 55.56 -14.28
CA THR A 89 12.88 55.11 -15.67
C THR A 89 12.87 53.58 -15.79
N LEU A 90 12.85 52.84 -14.67
CA LEU A 90 12.79 51.37 -14.63
C LEU A 90 11.36 50.81 -14.74
N TYR A 91 10.45 51.57 -15.34
CA TYR A 91 9.04 51.26 -15.49
C TYR A 91 8.68 51.10 -16.96
N LYS A 92 7.97 50.02 -17.31
CA LYS A 92 7.68 49.70 -18.72
C LYS A 92 6.69 50.66 -19.38
N GLY A 93 5.84 51.35 -18.59
CA GLY A 93 4.91 52.37 -19.09
C GLY A 93 3.45 51.94 -19.21
N ASP A 94 3.13 50.66 -19.02
CA ASP A 94 1.80 50.09 -19.35
C ASP A 94 0.81 50.05 -18.18
N GLY A 95 1.19 50.47 -16.97
CA GLY A 95 0.40 50.43 -15.73
C GLY A 95 0.87 49.34 -14.76
N TYR A 96 0.79 49.59 -13.46
CA TYR A 96 1.10 48.61 -12.41
C TYR A 96 0.16 48.70 -11.20
N VAL A 97 0.02 47.60 -10.47
CA VAL A 97 -0.57 47.62 -9.12
C VAL A 97 0.53 47.95 -8.14
N SER A 98 0.45 49.12 -7.51
CA SER A 98 1.35 49.54 -6.43
C SER A 98 0.92 48.93 -5.12
N PHE A 99 1.87 48.33 -4.40
CA PHE A 99 1.74 47.98 -2.99
C PHE A 99 2.59 49.00 -2.23
N PHE A 100 2.07 49.60 -1.15
CA PHE A 100 2.63 50.73 -0.36
C PHE A 100 2.10 52.14 -0.67
N TYR A 101 0.86 52.25 -1.11
CA TYR A 101 0.16 53.55 -1.01
C TYR A 101 -0.14 53.88 0.46
N ASP A 102 0.03 55.14 0.89
CA ASP A 102 -0.10 55.68 2.26
C ASP A 102 -0.56 54.66 3.31
N TYR A 103 0.35 54.12 4.13
CA TYR A 103 0.01 53.14 5.16
C TYR A 103 -0.45 53.82 6.45
N ASP A 104 -1.69 53.55 6.85
CA ASP A 104 -2.28 53.96 8.12
C ASP A 104 -2.60 52.68 8.93
N PRO A 105 -1.72 52.32 9.89
CA PRO A 105 -1.93 51.15 10.74
C PRO A 105 -3.21 51.26 11.59
N ASN A 106 -3.83 52.44 11.69
CA ASN A 106 -5.04 52.69 12.48
C ASN A 106 -6.34 52.69 11.64
N SER A 107 -6.25 52.41 10.34
CA SER A 107 -7.41 52.48 9.43
C SER A 107 -8.48 51.40 9.68
N GLY A 108 -8.17 50.34 10.43
CA GLY A 108 -9.05 49.20 10.70
C GLY A 108 -9.36 48.33 9.47
N LYS A 109 -8.73 48.60 8.33
CA LYS A 109 -8.89 47.85 7.08
C LYS A 109 -7.88 46.71 7.03
N SER A 110 -8.25 45.61 6.38
CA SER A 110 -7.32 44.51 6.09
C SER A 110 -6.22 44.98 5.14
N ASP A 111 -5.07 44.31 5.20
CA ASP A 111 -3.97 44.54 4.27
C ASP A 111 -4.43 44.43 2.82
N GLY A 112 -3.85 45.30 1.99
CA GLY A 112 -4.15 45.37 0.58
C GLY A 112 -3.76 44.09 -0.16
N THR A 113 -4.58 43.72 -1.13
CA THR A 113 -4.35 42.57 -2.01
C THR A 113 -4.66 42.92 -3.45
N ALA A 114 -3.99 42.24 -4.37
CA ALA A 114 -4.29 42.30 -5.79
C ALA A 114 -4.53 40.89 -6.33
N THR A 115 -5.72 40.65 -6.88
CA THR A 115 -6.10 39.36 -7.45
C THR A 115 -6.10 39.43 -8.97
N PHE A 116 -5.34 38.54 -9.61
CA PHE A 116 -5.30 38.35 -11.05
C PHE A 116 -6.05 37.06 -11.39
N LYS A 117 -6.99 37.13 -12.33
CA LYS A 117 -7.72 35.96 -12.82
C LYS A 117 -7.03 35.40 -14.07
N VAL A 118 -6.44 34.22 -13.95
CA VAL A 118 -5.78 33.52 -15.06
C VAL A 118 -6.67 32.37 -15.52
N ASN A 119 -6.98 32.29 -16.81
CA ASN A 119 -7.77 31.21 -17.39
C ASN A 119 -6.87 30.26 -18.16
N VAL A 120 -6.70 29.02 -17.67
CA VAL A 120 -5.79 28.04 -18.27
C VAL A 120 -6.57 26.89 -18.92
N PRO A 121 -6.13 26.36 -20.08
CA PRO A 121 -6.89 25.34 -20.82
C PRO A 121 -6.87 23.97 -20.14
N THR A 122 -5.81 23.65 -19.40
CA THR A 122 -5.61 22.35 -18.76
C THR A 122 -5.15 22.49 -17.33
N ALA A 123 -5.61 21.62 -16.45
CA ALA A 123 -5.07 21.54 -15.10
C ALA A 123 -3.61 21.05 -15.14
N GLY A 124 -2.76 21.52 -14.23
CA GLY A 124 -1.37 21.08 -14.15
C GLY A 124 -0.44 22.06 -13.43
N LEU A 125 0.86 21.80 -13.54
CA LEU A 125 1.92 22.64 -13.00
C LEU A 125 2.26 23.76 -13.98
N TYR A 126 2.28 24.99 -13.50
CA TYR A 126 2.61 26.18 -14.28
C TYR A 126 3.77 26.94 -13.62
N ARG A 127 4.67 27.49 -14.44
CA ARG A 127 5.65 28.48 -14.02
C ARG A 127 4.94 29.82 -13.87
N LEU A 128 5.05 30.44 -12.70
CA LEU A 128 4.56 31.78 -12.44
C LEU A 128 5.73 32.76 -12.59
N SER A 129 5.55 33.75 -13.46
CA SER A 129 6.46 34.89 -13.57
C SER A 129 5.71 36.19 -13.30
N LEU A 130 6.38 37.14 -12.65
CA LEU A 130 5.87 38.49 -12.43
C LEU A 130 6.68 39.46 -13.27
N GLY A 131 6.00 40.31 -14.03
CA GLY A 131 6.53 41.62 -14.39
C GLY A 131 6.32 42.54 -13.20
N TYR A 132 7.40 42.99 -12.55
CA TYR A 132 7.31 43.79 -11.33
C TYR A 132 8.09 45.10 -11.41
N TYR A 133 7.93 45.98 -10.44
CA TYR A 133 8.64 47.24 -10.34
C TYR A 133 9.10 47.45 -8.90
N ILE A 134 10.36 47.81 -8.68
CA ILE A 134 10.88 48.22 -7.36
C ILE A 134 11.62 49.54 -7.56
N PRO A 135 11.33 50.58 -6.76
CA PRO A 135 12.05 51.84 -6.84
C PRO A 135 13.55 51.65 -6.64
N VAL A 136 14.34 52.38 -7.43
CA VAL A 136 15.81 52.37 -7.39
C VAL A 136 16.32 52.51 -5.94
N ASP A 137 17.37 51.74 -5.61
CA ASP A 137 18.11 51.78 -4.34
C ASP A 137 17.30 51.46 -3.06
N THR A 138 16.13 50.83 -3.18
CA THR A 138 15.30 50.46 -2.00
C THR A 138 15.50 49.02 -1.50
N GLY A 139 16.33 48.21 -2.17
CA GLY A 139 16.60 46.81 -1.81
C GLY A 139 15.47 45.84 -2.18
N SER A 140 15.60 44.57 -1.78
CA SER A 140 14.59 43.53 -2.03
C SER A 140 13.27 43.80 -1.31
N LYS A 141 12.20 43.14 -1.77
CA LYS A 141 10.82 43.33 -1.30
C LYS A 141 10.15 41.99 -1.12
N ASP A 142 9.37 41.86 -0.06
CA ASP A 142 8.66 40.63 0.24
C ASP A 142 7.18 40.77 -0.08
N THR A 143 6.60 39.71 -0.61
CA THR A 143 5.17 39.54 -0.85
C THR A 143 4.80 38.08 -0.57
N SER A 144 3.51 37.78 -0.58
CA SER A 144 3.04 36.40 -0.54
C SER A 144 1.96 36.18 -1.59
N ILE A 145 1.88 34.94 -2.05
CA ILE A 145 0.89 34.53 -3.04
C ILE A 145 -0.07 33.50 -2.45
N LYS A 146 -1.35 33.71 -2.72
CA LYS A 146 -2.40 32.70 -2.62
C LYS A 146 -2.86 32.28 -4.00
N VAL A 147 -3.02 30.98 -4.19
CA VAL A 147 -3.60 30.39 -5.40
C VAL A 147 -4.95 29.79 -5.01
N ASN A 148 -6.03 30.30 -5.61
CA ASN A 148 -7.40 29.88 -5.31
C ASN A 148 -7.73 29.90 -3.79
N GLY A 149 -7.19 30.90 -3.07
CA GLY A 149 -7.39 31.07 -1.63
C GLY A 149 -6.38 30.33 -0.73
N THR A 150 -5.59 29.40 -1.27
CA THR A 150 -4.59 28.62 -0.52
C THR A 150 -3.24 29.32 -0.57
N MET A 151 -2.56 29.44 0.58
CA MET A 151 -1.19 29.97 0.64
C MET A 151 -0.24 29.07 -0.15
N ALA A 152 0.39 29.62 -1.19
CA ALA A 152 1.40 28.91 -1.98
C ALA A 152 2.80 29.19 -1.42
N GLU A 153 3.27 30.45 -1.45
CA GLU A 153 4.63 30.77 -1.01
C GLU A 153 4.77 32.25 -0.58
N ASN A 154 5.79 32.53 0.24
CA ASN A 154 6.32 33.88 0.43
C ASN A 154 7.43 34.14 -0.59
N ILE A 155 7.31 35.23 -1.35
CA ILE A 155 8.21 35.55 -2.46
C ILE A 155 9.05 36.77 -2.09
N THR A 156 10.36 36.67 -2.28
CA THR A 156 11.27 37.83 -2.27
C THR A 156 11.57 38.28 -3.70
N LEU A 157 11.15 39.50 -4.02
CA LEU A 157 11.46 40.21 -5.25
C LEU A 157 12.79 40.95 -5.05
N ALA A 158 13.81 40.54 -5.79
CA ALA A 158 15.12 41.19 -5.74
C ALA A 158 15.07 42.53 -6.47
N ALA A 159 15.81 43.52 -5.96
CA ALA A 159 15.98 44.80 -6.64
C ALA A 159 16.57 44.58 -8.05
N PRO A 160 16.05 45.24 -9.09
CA PRO A 160 16.58 45.13 -10.44
C PRO A 160 18.04 45.60 -10.53
N PRO A 161 18.86 45.05 -11.44
CA PRO A 161 20.18 45.60 -11.74
C PRO A 161 20.09 47.08 -12.14
N LYS A 162 21.05 47.89 -11.70
CA LYS A 162 21.08 49.34 -11.99
C LYS A 162 21.03 49.59 -13.50
N GLY A 163 19.95 50.24 -13.98
CA GLY A 163 19.74 50.59 -15.38
C GLY A 163 18.99 49.55 -16.24
N ALA A 164 18.50 48.46 -15.67
CA ALA A 164 17.73 47.44 -16.40
C ALA A 164 16.22 47.75 -16.39
N ALA A 165 15.61 47.93 -17.56
CA ALA A 165 14.16 48.20 -17.72
C ALA A 165 13.28 46.93 -17.73
N VAL A 166 13.85 45.72 -17.61
CA VAL A 166 13.12 44.45 -17.68
C VAL A 166 13.10 43.81 -16.29
N ASN A 167 11.90 43.68 -15.72
CA ASN A 167 11.66 43.10 -14.40
C ASN A 167 10.72 41.90 -14.47
N GLU A 168 10.89 41.04 -15.48
CA GLU A 168 10.22 39.74 -15.42
C GLU A 168 11.09 38.78 -14.61
N LYS A 169 10.54 38.22 -13.53
CA LYS A 169 11.19 37.13 -12.77
C LYS A 169 10.21 35.98 -12.66
N MET A 170 10.70 34.78 -12.97
CA MET A 170 10.02 33.54 -12.57
C MET A 170 10.13 33.45 -11.06
N VAL A 171 9.00 33.49 -10.37
CA VAL A 171 8.94 33.60 -8.91
C VAL A 171 8.75 32.25 -8.24
N THR A 172 7.93 31.37 -8.79
CA THR A 172 7.64 30.03 -8.25
C THR A 172 6.90 29.17 -9.28
N LYS A 173 6.60 27.92 -8.93
CA LYS A 173 5.70 27.03 -9.68
C LYS A 173 4.42 26.81 -8.89
N ILE A 174 3.29 26.80 -9.59
CA ILE A 174 1.96 26.71 -8.99
C ILE A 174 1.11 25.66 -9.71
N MET A 175 0.26 24.97 -8.95
CA MET A 175 -0.77 24.10 -9.51
C MET A 175 -2.01 24.94 -9.86
N LEU A 176 -2.48 24.81 -11.10
CA LEU A 176 -3.70 25.47 -11.58
C LEU A 176 -4.73 24.43 -12.04
N ASN A 177 -6.01 24.73 -11.82
CA ASN A 177 -7.14 23.97 -12.34
C ASN A 177 -7.42 24.37 -13.79
N ALA A 178 -8.03 23.49 -14.59
CA ALA A 178 -8.57 23.91 -15.88
C ALA A 178 -9.65 24.99 -15.67
N GLY A 179 -9.65 26.03 -16.50
CA GLY A 179 -10.52 27.19 -16.34
C GLY A 179 -9.88 28.33 -15.55
N THR A 180 -10.72 29.15 -14.91
CA THR A 180 -10.31 30.35 -14.18
C THR A 180 -9.70 30.01 -12.83
N ASN A 181 -8.52 30.56 -12.55
CA ASN A 181 -7.84 30.50 -11.25
C ASN A 181 -7.57 31.92 -10.76
N GLU A 182 -7.56 32.10 -9.44
CA GLU A 182 -7.29 33.36 -8.77
C GLU A 182 -5.88 33.37 -8.16
N LEU A 183 -5.04 34.30 -8.60
CA LEU A 183 -3.70 34.55 -8.07
C LEU A 183 -3.74 35.84 -7.26
N THR A 184 -3.73 35.71 -5.94
CA THR A 184 -3.84 36.85 -5.02
C THR A 184 -2.50 37.16 -4.38
N PHE A 185 -1.99 38.35 -4.63
CA PHE A 185 -0.77 38.87 -4.00
C PHE A 185 -1.12 39.75 -2.83
N SER A 186 -0.49 39.52 -1.69
CA SER A 186 -0.70 40.32 -0.48
C SER A 186 0.35 41.40 -0.33
N ARG A 187 -0.06 42.54 0.22
CA ARG A 187 0.85 43.58 0.70
C ARG A 187 1.83 42.96 1.69
N GLY A 188 3.12 43.04 1.36
CA GLY A 188 4.21 42.57 2.20
C GLY A 188 5.06 43.73 2.68
N TRP A 189 6.39 43.65 2.61
CA TRP A 189 7.31 44.69 3.11
C TRP A 189 7.99 45.50 1.98
N GLY A 190 8.00 46.84 2.14
CA GLY A 190 8.58 47.86 1.25
C GLY A 190 7.81 48.13 -0.05
N TYR A 191 8.03 49.29 -0.69
CA TYR A 191 7.33 49.69 -1.92
C TYR A 191 7.71 48.81 -3.14
N TYR A 192 6.71 48.23 -3.81
CA TYR A 192 6.85 47.53 -5.09
C TYR A 192 5.57 47.60 -5.93
N GLY A 193 5.69 47.26 -7.21
CA GLY A 193 4.60 47.20 -8.18
C GLY A 193 4.53 45.86 -8.90
N ILE A 194 3.34 45.41 -9.29
CA ILE A 194 3.14 44.29 -10.23
C ILE A 194 2.50 44.82 -11.51
N GLU A 195 3.21 44.73 -12.63
CA GLU A 195 2.77 45.16 -13.96
C GLU A 195 1.90 44.10 -14.64
N TYR A 196 2.28 42.83 -14.52
CA TYR A 196 1.53 41.70 -15.06
C TYR A 196 1.91 40.41 -14.36
N VAL A 197 1.01 39.44 -14.46
CA VAL A 197 1.24 38.05 -14.08
C VAL A 197 1.29 37.21 -15.34
N LYS A 198 2.35 36.42 -15.48
CA LYS A 198 2.50 35.46 -16.58
C LYS A 198 2.52 34.04 -16.02
N VAL A 199 1.68 33.17 -16.58
CA VAL A 199 1.71 31.73 -16.31
C VAL A 199 2.03 30.96 -17.58
N GLU A 200 2.97 30.02 -17.47
CA GLU A 200 3.43 29.17 -18.56
C GLU A 200 3.31 27.71 -18.13
N PHE A 201 2.73 26.85 -18.97
CA PHE A 201 2.67 25.43 -18.64
C PHE A 201 4.09 24.92 -18.42
N ALA A 202 4.35 24.29 -17.27
CA ALA A 202 5.67 23.76 -16.98
C ALA A 202 5.86 22.51 -17.85
N ASN A 203 6.59 22.65 -18.96
CA ASN A 203 6.98 21.49 -19.77
C ASN A 203 7.76 20.51 -18.89
N LEU A 204 7.10 19.42 -18.50
CA LEU A 204 7.70 18.31 -17.78
C LEU A 204 8.61 17.59 -18.77
N PRO A 205 9.93 17.51 -18.53
CA PRO A 205 10.80 16.80 -19.46
C PRO A 205 10.36 15.34 -19.53
N ALA A 206 10.20 14.83 -20.75
CA ALA A 206 9.80 13.46 -20.98
C ALA A 206 10.81 12.50 -20.32
N ALA A 207 10.30 11.54 -19.55
CA ALA A 207 11.08 10.46 -18.93
C ALA A 207 12.15 10.91 -17.91
N ILE A 208 11.89 11.94 -17.10
CA ILE A 208 12.69 12.15 -15.88
C ILE A 208 12.35 11.08 -14.86
N SER A 209 13.32 10.21 -14.57
CA SER A 209 13.20 9.23 -13.48
C SER A 209 13.48 9.83 -12.10
N LYS A 210 13.92 11.09 -12.00
CA LYS A 210 14.28 11.78 -10.75
C LYS A 210 13.82 13.25 -10.75
N MET A 211 12.77 13.57 -9.99
CA MET A 211 12.25 14.92 -9.83
C MET A 211 12.78 15.53 -8.54
N GLU A 212 13.58 16.59 -8.66
CA GLU A 212 14.12 17.32 -7.50
C GLU A 212 13.00 18.12 -6.81
N ALA A 213 13.04 18.22 -5.48
CA ALA A 213 11.97 18.84 -4.70
C ALA A 213 11.83 20.34 -4.96
N GLU A 214 12.93 21.04 -5.22
CA GLU A 214 12.94 22.44 -5.66
C GLU A 214 12.22 22.68 -7.00
N ASP A 215 11.97 21.61 -7.75
CA ASP A 215 11.22 21.66 -8.99
C ASP A 215 9.71 21.44 -8.80
N GLY A 216 9.25 21.12 -7.59
CA GLY A 216 7.84 20.95 -7.25
C GLY A 216 7.10 22.26 -6.95
N ALA A 217 5.79 22.18 -6.79
CA ALA A 217 4.97 23.26 -6.23
C ALA A 217 4.76 23.02 -4.73
N ILE A 218 4.98 24.05 -3.92
CA ILE A 218 4.81 24.00 -2.47
C ILE A 218 3.60 24.81 -2.00
N THR A 219 3.04 24.44 -0.85
CA THR A 219 2.00 25.20 -0.15
C THR A 219 2.19 25.16 1.36
N GLY A 220 1.62 26.13 2.07
CA GLY A 220 1.63 26.15 3.54
C GLY A 220 3.03 26.43 4.13
N GLU A 221 3.38 25.70 5.19
CA GLU A 221 4.65 25.84 5.93
C GLU A 221 5.77 24.95 5.36
N VAL A 222 5.85 24.86 4.04
CA VAL A 222 6.93 24.20 3.29
C VAL A 222 7.78 25.28 2.62
N SER A 223 9.10 25.10 2.58
CA SER A 223 10.01 26.01 1.89
C SER A 223 11.13 25.27 1.18
N ILE A 224 11.59 25.77 0.03
CA ILE A 224 12.80 25.27 -0.60
C ILE A 224 14.02 25.88 0.08
N GLU A 225 14.93 25.02 0.55
CA GLU A 225 16.16 25.40 1.24
C GLU A 225 17.38 24.75 0.60
N ALA A 226 18.57 25.26 0.94
CA ALA A 226 19.84 24.81 0.38
C ALA A 226 20.99 24.85 1.42
N ALA A 227 20.65 24.91 2.71
CA ALA A 227 21.61 25.11 3.79
C ALA A 227 22.27 23.81 4.28
N ASP A 228 21.56 22.68 4.16
CA ASP A 228 22.09 21.36 4.50
C ASP A 228 23.26 20.94 3.59
N THR A 229 23.86 19.79 3.88
CA THR A 229 24.83 19.15 2.97
C THR A 229 24.34 17.74 2.62
N GLY A 230 24.69 17.27 1.42
CA GLY A 230 24.34 15.92 0.95
C GLY A 230 23.00 15.79 0.23
N TYR A 231 22.24 16.89 0.09
CA TYR A 231 21.11 16.96 -0.83
C TYR A 231 21.58 16.99 -2.29
N SER A 232 20.67 16.78 -3.22
CA SER A 232 20.92 16.74 -4.65
C SER A 232 20.34 17.96 -5.37
N GLY A 233 20.72 18.17 -6.64
CA GLY A 233 20.27 19.36 -7.36
C GLY A 233 20.78 20.65 -6.73
N THR A 234 19.87 21.55 -6.43
CA THR A 234 20.09 22.92 -5.92
C THR A 234 19.45 23.18 -4.57
N GLY A 235 18.64 22.26 -4.04
CA GLY A 235 18.01 22.40 -2.74
C GLY A 235 17.20 21.17 -2.32
N TYR A 236 16.29 21.39 -1.36
CA TYR A 236 15.33 20.40 -0.87
C TYR A 236 14.09 21.11 -0.33
N ALA A 237 12.96 20.41 -0.24
CA ALA A 237 11.76 20.90 0.43
C ALA A 237 11.83 20.60 1.93
N ALA A 238 11.90 21.65 2.74
CA ALA A 238 11.84 21.59 4.19
C ALA A 238 10.39 21.72 4.68
N PHE A 239 9.85 20.66 5.26
CA PHE A 239 8.53 20.69 5.91
C PHE A 239 8.71 21.19 7.35
N LYS A 240 8.15 22.37 7.65
CA LYS A 240 8.25 22.99 8.98
C LYS A 240 6.97 22.89 9.80
N GLY A 241 5.86 22.59 9.13
CA GLY A 241 4.53 22.43 9.71
C GLY A 241 3.52 22.01 8.63
N THR A 242 2.28 22.49 8.73
CA THR A 242 1.20 22.09 7.81
C THR A 242 1.43 22.61 6.39
N GLY A 243 1.46 21.73 5.40
CA GLY A 243 1.65 22.13 4.00
C GLY A 243 1.83 20.95 3.05
N SER A 244 2.21 21.26 1.80
CA SER A 244 2.41 20.22 0.79
C SER A 244 3.56 20.48 -0.16
N LEU A 245 4.08 19.42 -0.75
CA LEU A 245 4.96 19.41 -1.92
C LEU A 245 4.29 18.58 -3.02
N THR A 246 4.04 19.19 -4.18
CA THR A 246 3.40 18.53 -5.33
C THR A 246 4.35 18.46 -6.51
N PHE A 247 4.61 17.24 -6.96
CA PHE A 247 5.27 16.94 -8.23
C PHE A 247 4.21 16.71 -9.31
N ALA A 248 4.49 17.20 -10.52
CA ALA A 248 3.75 16.80 -11.71
C ALA A 248 4.62 15.87 -12.56
N TYR A 249 4.06 14.75 -13.01
CA TYR A 249 4.78 13.73 -13.76
C TYR A 249 4.01 13.32 -15.01
N ASN A 250 4.68 13.30 -16.16
CA ASN A 250 4.11 12.81 -17.41
C ASN A 250 4.54 11.35 -17.64
N ALA A 251 3.64 10.40 -17.38
CA ALA A 251 3.90 8.98 -17.53
C ALA A 251 3.75 8.56 -18.99
N ALA A 252 4.76 7.87 -19.54
CA ALA A 252 4.75 7.42 -20.94
C ALA A 252 3.64 6.40 -21.23
N SER A 253 3.28 5.60 -20.23
CA SER A 253 2.18 4.64 -20.28
C SER A 253 1.47 4.59 -18.94
N SER A 254 0.20 4.20 -18.97
CA SER A 254 -0.52 3.83 -17.76
C SER A 254 0.13 2.60 -17.13
N GLY A 255 0.21 2.54 -15.81
CA GLY A 255 0.73 1.39 -15.09
C GLY A 255 1.33 1.73 -13.73
N LEU A 256 1.91 0.72 -13.10
CA LEU A 256 2.59 0.88 -11.81
C LEU A 256 3.98 1.48 -12.00
N TYR A 257 4.36 2.38 -11.11
CA TYR A 257 5.69 2.97 -11.02
C TYR A 257 6.23 2.78 -9.60
N ASN A 258 7.45 2.28 -9.47
CA ASN A 258 8.13 2.29 -8.17
C ASN A 258 8.49 3.74 -7.82
N LEU A 259 8.15 4.15 -6.60
CA LEU A 259 8.56 5.41 -6.00
C LEU A 259 9.75 5.17 -5.07
N ALA A 260 10.85 5.88 -5.28
CA ALA A 260 11.88 6.07 -4.27
C ALA A 260 11.87 7.54 -3.82
N ILE A 261 12.03 7.77 -2.52
CA ILE A 261 11.99 9.10 -1.92
C ILE A 261 13.38 9.38 -1.37
N GLY A 262 14.07 10.36 -1.94
CA GLY A 262 15.28 10.95 -1.36
C GLY A 262 14.86 11.89 -0.24
N TYR A 263 15.28 11.61 0.99
CA TYR A 263 14.82 12.34 2.17
C TYR A 263 15.88 12.41 3.26
N SER A 264 15.69 13.33 4.20
CA SER A 264 16.41 13.41 5.47
C SER A 264 15.42 13.59 6.61
N ASN A 265 15.56 12.79 7.66
CA ASN A 265 14.69 12.86 8.83
C ASN A 265 15.49 12.63 10.13
N PRO A 266 16.01 13.71 10.74
CA PRO A 266 16.76 13.59 12.00
C PRO A 266 15.85 13.39 13.23
N ASN A 267 14.52 13.47 13.09
CA ASN A 267 13.58 13.69 14.19
C ASN A 267 12.72 12.47 14.57
N GLY A 268 13.30 11.27 14.55
CA GLY A 268 12.57 10.03 14.84
C GLY A 268 11.71 9.56 13.66
N ASP A 269 11.20 8.32 13.70
CA ASP A 269 10.45 7.76 12.57
C ASP A 269 9.17 8.55 12.30
N LYS A 270 8.96 8.92 11.02
CA LYS A 270 7.82 9.71 10.57
C LYS A 270 6.98 8.97 9.54
N LYS A 271 5.77 9.48 9.33
CA LYS A 271 4.85 9.08 8.26
C LYS A 271 4.45 10.32 7.50
N THR A 272 4.27 10.17 6.19
CA THR A 272 3.78 11.24 5.32
C THR A 272 2.62 10.74 4.50
N GLN A 273 1.62 11.60 4.32
CA GLN A 273 0.48 11.31 3.48
C GLN A 273 0.89 11.55 2.02
N LEU A 274 0.75 10.51 1.21
CA LEU A 274 1.07 10.52 -0.21
C LEU A 274 -0.24 10.49 -1.01
N VAL A 275 -0.50 11.56 -1.76
CA VAL A 275 -1.68 11.72 -2.60
C VAL A 275 -1.27 11.62 -4.08
N VAL A 276 -1.77 10.60 -4.76
CA VAL A 276 -1.51 10.37 -6.20
C VAL A 276 -2.81 10.46 -6.95
N ASN A 277 -2.93 11.43 -7.87
CA ASN A 277 -4.17 11.69 -8.63
C ASN A 277 -5.43 11.77 -7.74
N GLY A 278 -5.30 12.31 -6.53
CA GLY A 278 -6.38 12.43 -5.54
C GLY A 278 -6.62 11.19 -4.67
N GLN A 279 -5.91 10.08 -4.91
CA GLN A 279 -5.94 8.89 -4.05
C GLN A 279 -4.91 9.02 -2.94
N THR A 280 -5.35 8.83 -1.70
CA THR A 280 -4.52 9.02 -0.51
C THR A 280 -3.96 7.69 -0.01
N SER A 281 -2.67 7.69 0.30
CA SER A 281 -1.94 6.61 0.95
C SER A 281 -1.00 7.19 2.02
N GLU A 282 -0.35 6.33 2.80
CA GLU A 282 0.64 6.73 3.79
C GLU A 282 1.96 6.02 3.48
N THR A 283 3.08 6.72 3.65
CA THR A 283 4.41 6.12 3.54
C THR A 283 5.29 6.52 4.72
N SER A 284 6.19 5.62 5.12
CA SER A 284 7.08 5.82 6.26
C SER A 284 8.40 6.44 5.84
N LEU A 285 8.87 7.38 6.63
CA LEU A 285 10.17 8.02 6.53
C LEU A 285 10.95 7.71 7.82
N PRO A 286 11.70 6.59 7.88
CA PRO A 286 12.50 6.22 9.05
C PRO A 286 13.53 7.29 9.44
N THR A 287 14.01 7.25 10.68
CA THR A 287 15.05 8.18 11.16
C THR A 287 16.35 8.00 10.38
N THR A 288 16.96 9.10 9.94
CA THR A 288 18.23 9.09 9.19
C THR A 288 19.16 10.20 9.67
N ALA A 289 20.46 9.91 9.67
CA ALA A 289 21.51 10.89 10.01
C ALA A 289 21.97 11.72 8.81
N SER A 290 21.60 11.32 7.59
CA SER A 290 21.96 11.95 6.32
C SER A 290 20.86 11.73 5.30
N TYR A 291 20.92 12.47 4.19
CA TYR A 291 20.08 12.21 3.03
C TYR A 291 20.30 10.77 2.54
N THR A 292 19.20 10.04 2.35
CA THR A 292 19.18 8.65 1.85
C THR A 292 17.89 8.41 1.08
N GLU A 293 17.78 7.24 0.46
CA GLU A 293 16.56 6.80 -0.21
C GLU A 293 15.76 5.83 0.67
N VAL A 294 14.44 5.97 0.63
CA VAL A 294 13.48 4.96 1.10
C VAL A 294 12.49 4.64 -0.02
N SER A 295 11.96 3.42 -0.03
CA SER A 295 10.86 3.08 -0.94
C SER A 295 9.58 3.79 -0.51
N GLY A 296 8.98 4.54 -1.42
CA GLY A 296 7.65 5.11 -1.28
C GLY A 296 6.53 4.16 -1.72
N GLY A 297 6.87 2.92 -2.07
CA GLY A 297 5.93 1.93 -2.60
C GLY A 297 5.72 2.03 -4.11
N LYS A 298 4.59 1.50 -4.59
CA LYS A 298 4.18 1.57 -6.00
C LYS A 298 3.03 2.55 -6.17
N LEU A 299 3.14 3.40 -7.18
CA LEU A 299 2.10 4.34 -7.59
C LEU A 299 1.42 3.84 -8.86
N MET A 300 0.11 3.83 -8.88
CA MET A 300 -0.64 3.68 -10.13
C MET A 300 -0.71 5.04 -10.82
N LEU A 301 -0.09 5.15 -11.99
CA LEU A 301 -0.10 6.37 -12.81
C LEU A 301 -0.87 6.12 -14.10
N SER A 302 -1.69 7.07 -14.52
CA SER A 302 -2.35 7.09 -15.83
C SER A 302 -1.36 7.51 -16.90
N ALA A 303 -1.55 7.08 -18.15
CA ALA A 303 -0.79 7.64 -19.27
C ALA A 303 -0.99 9.17 -19.34
N GLY A 304 0.08 9.93 -19.56
CA GLY A 304 0.05 11.39 -19.55
C GLY A 304 0.26 12.00 -18.15
N ASN A 305 -0.42 13.11 -17.86
CA ASN A 305 -0.14 13.91 -16.66
C ASN A 305 -0.71 13.29 -15.39
N ASN A 306 0.12 13.22 -14.35
CA ASN A 306 -0.20 12.75 -13.01
C ASN A 306 0.31 13.76 -11.98
N THR A 307 -0.33 13.79 -10.80
CA THR A 307 0.14 14.54 -9.65
C THR A 307 0.56 13.60 -8.53
N ILE A 308 1.68 13.91 -7.87
CA ILE A 308 2.22 13.17 -6.74
C ILE A 308 2.50 14.20 -5.66
N GLN A 309 1.70 14.16 -4.59
CA GLN A 309 1.70 15.18 -3.55
C GLN A 309 2.01 14.56 -2.20
N PHE A 310 2.94 15.17 -1.48
CA PHE A 310 3.24 14.86 -0.08
C PHE A 310 2.54 15.91 0.79
N ASN A 311 1.69 15.45 1.71
CA ASN A 311 0.99 16.29 2.67
C ASN A 311 1.51 16.04 4.08
N VAL A 312 1.62 17.12 4.85
CA VAL A 312 2.00 17.07 6.25
C VAL A 312 1.06 17.91 7.07
N ASP A 313 0.67 17.36 8.21
CA ASP A 313 -0.14 18.06 9.19
C ASP A 313 0.72 18.73 10.28
N SER A 314 1.85 18.14 10.72
CA SER A 314 2.67 18.74 11.80
C SER A 314 4.13 18.23 11.97
N ASP A 315 4.68 17.43 11.05
CA ASP A 315 6.01 16.80 11.22
C ASP A 315 7.14 17.51 10.46
N GLN A 316 8.34 17.52 11.05
CA GLN A 316 9.54 18.14 10.45
C GLN A 316 10.49 17.11 9.85
N TYR A 317 10.59 17.10 8.52
CA TYR A 317 11.53 16.32 7.73
C TYR A 317 11.77 17.00 6.38
N HIS A 318 12.79 16.55 5.63
CA HIS A 318 13.16 17.13 4.34
C HIS A 318 12.95 16.10 3.23
N ILE A 319 12.36 16.51 2.10
CA ILE A 319 12.34 15.75 0.85
C ILE A 319 13.30 16.42 -0.12
N ASP A 320 14.30 15.68 -0.59
CA ASP A 320 15.30 16.11 -1.57
C ASP A 320 14.78 15.86 -2.99
N TYR A 321 14.29 14.65 -3.25
CA TYR A 321 13.75 14.29 -4.56
C TYR A 321 12.84 13.08 -4.50
N VAL A 322 12.15 12.81 -5.60
CA VAL A 322 11.51 11.51 -5.85
C VAL A 322 12.02 10.89 -7.13
N LYS A 323 12.18 9.56 -7.13
CA LYS A 323 12.43 8.79 -8.34
C LYS A 323 11.25 7.92 -8.71
N LEU A 324 10.94 7.91 -10.00
CA LEU A 324 9.92 7.04 -10.58
C LEU A 324 10.55 6.14 -11.62
N SER A 325 10.24 4.85 -11.52
CA SER A 325 10.59 3.87 -12.55
C SER A 325 9.37 3.04 -12.87
N ALA A 326 9.03 2.93 -14.17
CA ALA A 326 7.94 2.07 -14.60
C ALA A 326 8.22 0.65 -14.14
N VAL A 327 7.25 0.04 -13.45
CA VAL A 327 7.30 -1.36 -13.10
C VAL A 327 7.09 -2.14 -14.39
N SER A 328 8.16 -2.76 -14.88
CA SER A 328 7.98 -3.84 -15.84
C SER A 328 7.32 -4.99 -15.08
N PRO A 329 6.23 -5.60 -15.60
CA PRO A 329 5.69 -6.80 -15.02
C PRO A 329 6.85 -7.79 -14.79
N PRO A 330 6.98 -8.39 -13.59
CA PRO A 330 7.96 -9.45 -13.39
C PRO A 330 7.77 -10.47 -14.50
N LYS A 331 8.85 -11.01 -15.06
CA LYS A 331 8.74 -12.16 -15.96
C LYS A 331 8.37 -13.38 -15.12
N LEU A 332 7.10 -13.48 -14.71
CA LEU A 332 6.55 -14.56 -13.87
C LEU A 332 6.77 -15.96 -14.49
N HIS A 333 7.05 -16.02 -15.80
CA HIS A 333 7.18 -17.26 -16.58
C HIS A 333 8.59 -17.90 -16.60
N GLN A 334 9.50 -17.53 -15.69
CA GLN A 334 10.80 -18.22 -15.54
C GLN A 334 10.80 -19.28 -14.43
N ILE A 335 9.67 -19.53 -13.78
CA ILE A 335 9.55 -20.54 -12.72
C ILE A 335 9.51 -21.92 -13.38
N GLU A 336 10.41 -22.81 -12.97
CA GLU A 336 10.45 -24.17 -13.47
C GLU A 336 9.24 -24.96 -12.94
N LYS A 337 8.56 -25.72 -13.81
CA LYS A 337 7.43 -26.59 -13.47
C LYS A 337 7.85 -27.87 -12.76
N LYS A 338 8.78 -27.79 -11.80
CA LYS A 338 9.30 -28.95 -11.07
C LYS A 338 9.49 -28.65 -9.59
N PRO A 339 9.10 -29.57 -8.70
CA PRO A 339 9.45 -29.47 -7.28
C PRO A 339 10.97 -29.58 -7.06
N VAL A 340 11.47 -29.02 -5.95
CA VAL A 340 12.87 -29.13 -5.53
C VAL A 340 13.28 -30.59 -5.25
N ASN A 341 12.34 -31.43 -4.82
CA ASN A 341 12.55 -32.87 -4.69
C ASN A 341 12.48 -33.55 -6.08
N PRO A 342 13.58 -34.06 -6.65
CA PRO A 342 13.57 -34.70 -7.97
C PRO A 342 12.72 -35.99 -8.01
N ASN A 343 12.56 -36.63 -6.85
CA ASN A 343 11.78 -37.86 -6.70
C ASN A 343 10.29 -37.61 -6.44
N ALA A 344 9.82 -36.35 -6.58
CA ALA A 344 8.41 -36.01 -6.37
C ALA A 344 7.46 -36.93 -7.16
N THR A 345 6.34 -37.28 -6.52
CA THR A 345 5.29 -38.13 -7.11
C THR A 345 4.67 -37.49 -8.36
N ALA A 346 3.97 -38.28 -9.17
CA ALA A 346 3.33 -37.77 -10.38
C ALA A 346 2.27 -36.71 -10.03
N GLU A 347 1.53 -36.93 -8.96
CA GLU A 347 0.49 -36.04 -8.44
C GLU A 347 1.07 -34.71 -7.97
N THR A 348 2.22 -34.73 -7.28
CA THR A 348 2.94 -33.53 -6.85
C THR A 348 3.49 -32.74 -8.04
N LYS A 349 4.04 -33.43 -9.06
CA LYS A 349 4.52 -32.79 -10.28
C LYS A 349 3.37 -32.15 -11.07
N ALA A 350 2.23 -32.84 -11.19
CA ALA A 350 1.04 -32.31 -11.83
C ALA A 350 0.50 -31.06 -11.10
N LEU A 351 0.38 -31.12 -9.77
CA LEU A 351 -0.03 -29.97 -8.96
C LEU A 351 0.95 -28.80 -9.14
N MET A 352 2.27 -29.02 -9.05
CA MET A 352 3.26 -27.97 -9.27
C MET A 352 3.12 -27.32 -10.65
N GLY A 353 2.94 -28.12 -11.70
CA GLY A 353 2.70 -27.62 -13.05
C GLY A 353 1.46 -26.72 -13.13
N TYR A 354 0.35 -27.14 -12.53
CA TYR A 354 -0.87 -26.32 -12.45
C TYR A 354 -0.68 -25.01 -11.68
N LEU A 355 0.04 -25.05 -10.55
CA LEU A 355 0.32 -23.86 -9.74
C LEU A 355 1.15 -22.84 -10.54
N VAL A 356 2.17 -23.30 -11.27
CA VAL A 356 2.99 -22.45 -12.15
C VAL A 356 2.17 -21.89 -13.31
N ASP A 357 1.34 -22.71 -13.96
CA ASP A 357 0.48 -22.25 -15.07
C ASP A 357 -0.58 -21.22 -14.62
N SER A 358 -1.05 -21.32 -13.38
CA SER A 358 -2.06 -20.41 -12.81
C SER A 358 -1.46 -19.10 -12.30
N TYR A 359 -0.19 -19.11 -11.93
CA TYR A 359 0.49 -17.98 -11.27
C TYR A 359 0.55 -16.74 -12.17
N GLY A 360 0.12 -15.60 -11.65
CA GLY A 360 0.03 -14.35 -12.41
C GLY A 360 -1.32 -14.10 -13.08
N SER A 361 -2.09 -15.15 -13.35
CA SER A 361 -3.38 -15.03 -14.06
C SER A 361 -4.57 -15.04 -13.11
N ASN A 362 -4.51 -15.86 -12.06
CA ASN A 362 -5.56 -15.99 -11.06
C ASN A 362 -4.97 -16.15 -9.66
N ILE A 363 -5.83 -16.10 -8.64
CA ILE A 363 -5.51 -16.43 -7.25
C ILE A 363 -6.38 -17.60 -6.77
N LEU A 364 -5.76 -18.60 -6.14
CA LEU A 364 -6.49 -19.74 -5.56
C LEU A 364 -7.08 -19.35 -4.21
N SER A 365 -8.38 -19.55 -4.04
CA SER A 365 -9.06 -19.33 -2.76
C SER A 365 -8.73 -20.42 -1.75
N GLY A 366 -8.53 -20.05 -0.49
CA GLY A 366 -8.23 -21.00 0.56
C GLY A 366 -8.81 -20.59 1.91
N GLN A 367 -9.08 -21.58 2.75
CA GLN A 367 -9.64 -21.38 4.08
C GLN A 367 -9.00 -22.35 5.08
N HIS A 368 -8.73 -21.85 6.28
CA HIS A 368 -8.34 -22.68 7.41
C HIS A 368 -9.56 -23.34 8.06
N THR A 369 -9.47 -24.65 8.31
CA THR A 369 -10.52 -25.56 8.79
C THR A 369 -11.61 -25.91 7.77
N LEU A 370 -12.07 -27.17 7.83
CA LEU A 370 -13.15 -27.68 6.98
C LEU A 370 -14.49 -27.04 7.33
N GLU A 371 -14.71 -26.77 8.63
CA GLU A 371 -15.93 -26.19 9.15
C GLU A 371 -16.14 -24.76 8.64
N ASP A 372 -15.07 -23.97 8.53
CA ASP A 372 -15.13 -22.63 7.93
C ASP A 372 -15.26 -22.70 6.40
N ALA A 373 -14.62 -23.67 5.74
CA ALA A 373 -14.81 -23.90 4.30
C ALA A 373 -16.28 -24.25 3.96
N GLN A 374 -16.93 -25.06 4.81
CA GLN A 374 -18.37 -25.34 4.69
C GLN A 374 -19.21 -24.09 4.91
N TRP A 375 -18.87 -23.29 5.93
CA TRP A 375 -19.60 -22.05 6.19
C TRP A 375 -19.51 -21.08 5.01
N ILE A 376 -18.34 -20.93 4.38
CA ILE A 376 -18.17 -20.13 3.15
C ILE A 376 -19.08 -20.66 2.03
N LYS A 377 -19.16 -21.98 1.83
CA LYS A 377 -20.07 -22.58 0.85
C LYS A 377 -21.52 -22.21 1.12
N ASP A 378 -21.94 -22.25 2.37
CA ASP A 378 -23.31 -21.91 2.77
C ASP A 378 -23.62 -20.43 2.54
N GLN A 379 -22.62 -19.54 2.66
CA GLN A 379 -22.77 -18.10 2.50
C GLN A 379 -22.66 -17.62 1.05
N THR A 380 -21.74 -18.20 0.28
CA THR A 380 -21.33 -17.67 -1.04
C THR A 380 -21.75 -18.57 -2.20
N GLY A 381 -22.14 -19.81 -1.91
CA GLY A 381 -22.40 -20.83 -2.93
C GLY A 381 -21.15 -21.50 -3.48
N LYS A 382 -19.94 -21.18 -3.00
CA LYS A 382 -18.66 -21.71 -3.51
C LYS A 382 -17.80 -22.30 -2.39
N TYR A 383 -17.08 -23.39 -2.67
CA TYR A 383 -16.05 -23.89 -1.75
C TYR A 383 -14.71 -23.25 -2.11
N PRO A 384 -13.84 -22.95 -1.12
CA PRO A 384 -12.46 -22.58 -1.42
C PRO A 384 -11.74 -23.68 -2.21
N ALA A 385 -10.78 -23.33 -3.06
CA ALA A 385 -9.97 -24.30 -3.78
C ALA A 385 -9.02 -25.09 -2.85
N ILE A 386 -8.50 -24.42 -1.82
CA ILE A 386 -7.52 -24.96 -0.87
C ILE A 386 -8.14 -25.15 0.52
N LEU A 387 -8.01 -26.35 1.09
CA LEU A 387 -8.21 -26.58 2.50
C LEU A 387 -6.86 -26.44 3.23
N SER A 388 -6.79 -25.47 4.14
CA SER A 388 -5.68 -25.28 5.07
C SER A 388 -6.03 -25.91 6.42
N THR A 389 -5.11 -26.69 6.97
CA THR A 389 -5.28 -27.32 8.29
C THR A 389 -3.92 -27.58 8.95
N ASP A 390 -3.89 -28.28 10.08
CA ASP A 390 -2.74 -28.32 10.99
C ASP A 390 -2.40 -29.73 11.50
N MET A 391 -1.10 -30.00 11.60
CA MET A 391 -0.54 -31.20 12.23
C MET A 391 -0.39 -31.09 13.76
N MET A 392 -0.77 -29.96 14.36
CA MET A 392 -0.59 -29.60 15.78
C MET A 392 -0.91 -30.75 16.73
N ASP A 393 -2.09 -31.35 16.59
CA ASP A 393 -2.63 -32.35 17.51
C ASP A 393 -2.08 -33.77 17.28
N TYR A 394 -1.24 -33.95 16.25
CA TYR A 394 -0.39 -35.13 16.08
C TYR A 394 0.98 -34.99 16.77
N SER A 395 1.32 -33.81 17.32
CA SER A 395 2.57 -33.63 18.08
C SER A 395 2.60 -34.57 19.29
N PRO A 396 3.64 -35.41 19.47
CA PRO A 396 3.71 -36.36 20.57
C PRO A 396 3.55 -35.73 21.97
N SER A 397 4.03 -34.51 22.15
CA SER A 397 3.85 -33.75 23.39
C SER A 397 2.37 -33.43 23.69
N ARG A 398 1.54 -33.15 22.68
CA ARG A 398 0.09 -32.95 22.85
C ARG A 398 -0.67 -34.26 23.03
N ILE A 399 -0.29 -35.31 22.29
CA ILE A 399 -0.88 -36.65 22.43
C ILE A 399 -0.71 -37.17 23.87
N LYS A 400 0.45 -36.92 24.50
CA LYS A 400 0.69 -37.25 25.92
C LYS A 400 -0.32 -36.59 26.87
N HIS A 401 -0.87 -35.45 26.49
CA HIS A 401 -1.92 -34.72 27.22
C HIS A 401 -3.34 -35.03 26.71
N GLY A 402 -3.50 -36.04 25.85
CA GLY A 402 -4.80 -36.53 25.39
C GLY A 402 -5.35 -35.87 24.14
N ALA A 403 -4.56 -35.06 23.42
CA ALA A 403 -4.98 -34.53 22.12
C ALA A 403 -5.16 -35.64 21.08
N THR A 404 -6.12 -35.44 20.17
CA THR A 404 -6.43 -36.34 19.06
C THR A 404 -6.80 -35.50 17.84
N SER A 405 -6.41 -35.93 16.64
CA SER A 405 -6.71 -35.22 15.39
C SER A 405 -7.28 -36.14 14.32
N THR A 406 -8.16 -35.58 13.48
CA THR A 406 -8.71 -36.20 12.27
C THR A 406 -8.42 -35.39 11.00
N GLU A 407 -7.46 -34.46 11.07
CA GLU A 407 -7.19 -33.53 9.97
C GLU A 407 -6.61 -34.22 8.73
N VAL A 408 -5.87 -35.34 8.90
CA VAL A 408 -5.42 -36.16 7.77
C VAL A 408 -6.59 -36.78 7.01
N GLU A 409 -7.59 -37.31 7.73
CA GLU A 409 -8.78 -37.89 7.12
C GLU A 409 -9.60 -36.84 6.36
N LYS A 410 -9.77 -35.65 6.96
CA LYS A 410 -10.44 -34.51 6.32
C LYS A 410 -9.70 -34.07 5.05
N ALA A 411 -8.37 -33.98 5.10
CA ALA A 411 -7.54 -33.62 3.95
C ALA A 411 -7.62 -34.65 2.81
N ILE A 412 -7.59 -35.95 3.12
CA ILE A 412 -7.76 -37.01 2.12
C ILE A 412 -9.13 -36.89 1.46
N GLN A 413 -10.19 -36.63 2.24
CA GLN A 413 -11.53 -36.45 1.70
C GLN A 413 -11.61 -35.22 0.80
N TRP A 414 -11.02 -34.09 1.22
CA TRP A 414 -10.99 -32.87 0.43
C TRP A 414 -10.29 -33.05 -0.92
N ALA A 415 -9.15 -33.73 -0.93
CA ALA A 415 -8.41 -34.05 -2.16
C ALA A 415 -9.21 -34.96 -3.11
N LYS A 416 -9.95 -35.94 -2.58
CA LYS A 416 -10.86 -36.79 -3.38
C LYS A 416 -11.99 -36.01 -4.02
N GLU A 417 -12.38 -34.88 -3.44
CA GLU A 417 -13.38 -33.95 -3.99
C GLU A 417 -12.77 -32.93 -4.96
N GLY A 418 -11.50 -33.10 -5.34
CA GLY A 418 -10.78 -32.26 -6.30
C GLY A 418 -10.10 -31.03 -5.70
N GLY A 419 -10.10 -30.88 -4.37
CA GLY A 419 -9.48 -29.73 -3.69
C GLY A 419 -7.99 -29.89 -3.41
N ILE A 420 -7.29 -28.78 -3.28
CA ILE A 420 -5.86 -28.74 -2.88
C ILE A 420 -5.76 -28.75 -1.36
N VAL A 421 -4.71 -29.38 -0.82
CA VAL A 421 -4.47 -29.49 0.63
C VAL A 421 -3.17 -28.75 1.00
N THR A 422 -3.25 -27.93 2.06
CA THR A 422 -2.08 -27.36 2.72
C THR A 422 -2.08 -27.69 4.20
N PHE A 423 -0.91 -28.01 4.74
CA PHE A 423 -0.71 -28.24 6.18
C PHE A 423 0.32 -27.28 6.74
N ALA A 424 -0.06 -26.58 7.80
CA ALA A 424 0.88 -26.01 8.75
C ALA A 424 1.19 -27.02 9.87
N TRP A 425 2.15 -26.67 10.71
CA TRP A 425 2.38 -27.41 11.95
C TRP A 425 2.72 -26.46 13.08
N HIS A 426 1.72 -26.18 13.93
CA HIS A 426 1.97 -25.59 15.24
C HIS A 426 2.66 -26.63 16.14
N TRP A 427 3.96 -26.82 15.91
CA TRP A 427 4.75 -27.84 16.58
C TRP A 427 4.85 -27.54 18.07
N ASN A 428 4.10 -28.30 18.87
CA ASN A 428 4.15 -28.16 20.32
C ASN A 428 5.47 -28.73 20.85
N ALA A 429 6.27 -27.93 21.56
CA ALA A 429 7.65 -28.29 21.89
C ALA A 429 7.77 -29.71 22.49
N PRO A 430 8.78 -30.50 22.09
CA PRO A 430 8.86 -31.91 22.48
C PRO A 430 9.02 -32.14 24.00
N LYS A 431 9.62 -31.16 24.70
CA LYS A 431 9.81 -31.09 26.16
C LYS A 431 9.87 -29.64 26.63
N GLY A 432 9.92 -29.45 27.95
CA GLY A 432 10.10 -28.12 28.55
C GLY A 432 8.83 -27.27 28.66
N LEU A 433 7.65 -27.85 28.44
CA LEU A 433 6.37 -27.15 28.60
C LEU A 433 6.21 -26.62 30.02
N HIS A 434 5.82 -25.37 30.16
CA HIS A 434 5.59 -24.77 31.47
C HIS A 434 4.36 -25.35 32.17
N ASP A 435 3.25 -25.46 31.44
CA ASP A 435 1.96 -25.98 31.91
C ASP A 435 1.47 -25.30 33.21
N ILE A 436 1.43 -23.97 33.18
CA ILE A 436 0.93 -23.11 34.27
C ILE A 436 -0.12 -22.13 33.71
N PRO A 437 -0.94 -21.47 34.56
CA PRO A 437 -1.97 -20.54 34.07
C PRO A 437 -1.40 -19.46 33.14
N GLY A 438 -2.00 -19.33 31.94
CA GLY A 438 -1.55 -18.44 30.87
C GLY A 438 -0.45 -19.01 29.95
N LYS A 439 0.10 -20.19 30.29
CA LYS A 439 1.14 -20.93 29.56
C LYS A 439 0.84 -22.43 29.60
N GLU A 440 -0.43 -22.76 29.38
CA GLU A 440 -0.93 -24.12 29.41
C GLU A 440 -0.20 -25.00 28.38
N TRP A 441 -0.11 -26.31 28.62
CA TRP A 441 0.61 -27.24 27.72
C TRP A 441 0.18 -27.14 26.24
N TRP A 442 -1.07 -26.80 25.98
CA TRP A 442 -1.64 -26.69 24.62
C TRP A 442 -1.14 -25.44 23.88
N ARG A 443 -0.48 -24.51 24.58
CA ARG A 443 0.22 -23.34 24.01
C ARG A 443 1.70 -23.62 23.71
N GLY A 444 2.16 -24.86 23.91
CA GLY A 444 3.58 -25.22 23.90
C GLY A 444 4.36 -25.02 22.60
N PHE A 445 3.70 -24.55 21.54
CA PHE A 445 4.36 -24.07 20.32
C PHE A 445 4.89 -22.63 20.48
N TYR A 446 4.31 -21.82 21.38
CA TYR A 446 4.83 -20.49 21.69
C TYR A 446 6.12 -20.54 22.50
N THR A 447 7.05 -19.65 22.17
CA THR A 447 8.33 -19.45 22.88
C THR A 447 8.10 -19.17 24.37
N ASP A 448 7.04 -18.44 24.73
CA ASP A 448 6.77 -18.10 26.12
C ASP A 448 6.17 -19.26 26.93
N ALA A 449 5.71 -20.33 26.29
CA ALA A 449 5.05 -21.48 26.91
C ALA A 449 5.99 -22.69 27.12
N THR A 450 7.27 -22.56 26.74
CA THR A 450 8.26 -23.64 26.84
C THR A 450 9.66 -23.13 27.17
N THR A 451 10.47 -23.95 27.83
CA THR A 451 11.91 -23.73 28.02
C THR A 451 12.76 -24.42 26.96
N PHE A 452 12.15 -24.92 25.87
CA PHE A 452 12.87 -25.69 24.85
C PHE A 452 13.88 -24.82 24.10
N ASP A 453 15.16 -25.18 24.18
CA ASP A 453 16.25 -24.49 23.50
C ASP A 453 16.62 -25.23 22.20
N VAL A 454 16.10 -24.74 21.08
CA VAL A 454 16.38 -25.31 19.77
C VAL A 454 17.87 -25.22 19.41
N GLN A 455 18.58 -24.15 19.79
CA GLN A 455 20.00 -24.02 19.46
C GLN A 455 20.82 -25.07 20.21
N TYR A 456 20.53 -25.29 21.49
CA TYR A 456 21.17 -26.35 22.27
C TYR A 456 20.93 -27.72 21.63
N ALA A 457 19.68 -28.03 21.29
CA ALA A 457 19.32 -29.30 20.66
C ALA A 457 20.11 -29.53 19.36
N LEU A 458 20.19 -28.51 18.49
CA LEU A 458 20.83 -28.61 17.18
C LEU A 458 22.36 -28.64 17.23
N THR A 459 22.97 -28.14 18.30
CA THR A 459 24.43 -28.15 18.51
C THR A 459 24.92 -29.38 19.27
N HIS A 460 24.00 -30.18 19.82
CA HIS A 460 24.28 -31.42 20.57
C HIS A 460 23.43 -32.57 20.01
N PRO A 461 23.76 -33.13 18.83
CA PRO A 461 22.95 -34.18 18.18
C PRO A 461 22.80 -35.47 19.00
N GLU A 462 23.68 -35.71 19.97
CA GLU A 462 23.61 -36.80 20.95
C GLU A 462 22.63 -36.54 22.10
N SER A 463 22.12 -35.30 22.24
CA SER A 463 21.22 -34.89 23.32
C SER A 463 19.83 -35.51 23.21
N GLU A 464 19.13 -35.62 24.34
CA GLU A 464 17.73 -36.02 24.37
C GLU A 464 16.86 -35.05 23.55
N GLU A 465 17.13 -33.76 23.62
CA GLU A 465 16.43 -32.70 22.90
C GLU A 465 16.44 -32.95 21.39
N TYR A 466 17.60 -33.27 20.83
CA TYR A 466 17.73 -33.59 19.40
C TYR A 466 16.99 -34.88 19.02
N GLN A 467 17.09 -35.92 19.85
CA GLN A 467 16.37 -37.17 19.60
C GLN A 467 14.84 -36.97 19.66
N LEU A 468 14.37 -36.08 20.53
CA LEU A 468 12.95 -35.71 20.61
C LEU A 468 12.49 -34.89 19.41
N ILE A 469 13.34 -34.02 18.86
CA ILE A 469 13.10 -33.34 17.58
C ILE A 469 12.86 -34.39 16.48
N LEU A 470 13.77 -35.36 16.33
CA LEU A 470 13.64 -36.41 15.32
C LEU A 470 12.40 -37.27 15.53
N ARG A 471 12.09 -37.65 16.78
CA ARG A 471 10.87 -38.40 17.12
C ARG A 471 9.61 -37.68 16.65
N ASP A 472 9.52 -36.38 16.91
CA ASP A 472 8.34 -35.60 16.55
C ASP A 472 8.22 -35.47 15.03
N ILE A 473 9.33 -35.22 14.32
CA ILE A 473 9.35 -35.24 12.84
C ILE A 473 8.90 -36.60 12.32
N ASP A 474 9.38 -37.71 12.89
CA ASP A 474 9.01 -39.08 12.49
C ASP A 474 7.52 -39.36 12.74
N ALA A 475 6.93 -38.82 13.82
CA ALA A 475 5.51 -38.95 14.11
C ALA A 475 4.65 -38.20 13.07
N ILE A 476 5.08 -37.01 12.65
CA ILE A 476 4.42 -36.27 11.56
C ILE A 476 4.67 -36.94 10.20
N ALA A 477 5.85 -37.50 9.98
CA ALA A 477 6.16 -38.26 8.76
C ALA A 477 5.18 -39.42 8.57
N ALA A 478 4.79 -40.11 9.64
CA ALA A 478 3.76 -41.15 9.58
C ALA A 478 2.40 -40.62 9.09
N GLN A 479 2.03 -39.38 9.44
CA GLN A 479 0.79 -38.76 8.97
C GLN A 479 0.90 -38.32 7.50
N LEU A 480 2.00 -37.68 7.12
CA LEU A 480 2.28 -37.31 5.73
C LEU A 480 2.36 -38.53 4.81
N LYS A 481 2.86 -39.65 5.33
CA LYS A 481 2.90 -40.94 4.61
C LYS A 481 1.51 -41.46 4.28
N ARG A 482 0.53 -41.30 5.18
CA ARG A 482 -0.87 -41.66 4.91
C ARG A 482 -1.46 -40.83 3.78
N LEU A 483 -1.09 -39.55 3.66
CA LEU A 483 -1.48 -38.69 2.54
C LEU A 483 -0.80 -39.16 1.24
N GLN A 484 0.49 -39.48 1.27
CA GLN A 484 1.19 -40.02 0.10
C GLN A 484 0.59 -41.34 -0.39
N ASP A 485 0.30 -42.26 0.53
CA ASP A 485 -0.29 -43.56 0.20
C ASP A 485 -1.73 -43.42 -0.32
N ALA A 486 -2.40 -42.30 0.00
CA ALA A 486 -3.67 -41.89 -0.57
C ALA A 486 -3.53 -41.06 -1.87
N HIS A 487 -2.33 -40.93 -2.42
CA HIS A 487 -2.02 -40.14 -3.62
C HIS A 487 -2.36 -38.64 -3.50
N VAL A 488 -2.24 -38.09 -2.29
CA VAL A 488 -2.55 -36.67 -2.01
C VAL A 488 -1.25 -35.85 -1.98
N PRO A 489 -1.04 -34.92 -2.93
CA PRO A 489 0.03 -33.94 -2.82
C PRO A 489 -0.30 -32.89 -1.76
N VAL A 490 0.71 -32.39 -1.06
CA VAL A 490 0.54 -31.49 0.09
C VAL A 490 1.42 -30.26 -0.08
N LEU A 491 0.81 -29.06 0.01
CA LEU A 491 1.56 -27.84 0.29
C LEU A 491 1.99 -27.89 1.78
N TRP A 492 3.25 -28.23 2.02
CA TRP A 492 3.79 -28.46 3.36
C TRP A 492 4.48 -27.18 3.86
N ARG A 493 3.89 -26.52 4.86
CA ARG A 493 4.35 -25.25 5.41
C ARG A 493 4.79 -25.39 6.88
N PRO A 494 5.91 -26.08 7.17
CA PRO A 494 6.41 -26.23 8.53
C PRO A 494 7.14 -24.98 9.00
N LEU A 495 7.33 -24.86 10.32
CA LEU A 495 8.15 -23.81 10.95
C LEU A 495 7.72 -22.39 10.51
N HIS A 496 6.42 -22.16 10.38
CA HIS A 496 5.87 -20.89 9.92
C HIS A 496 6.16 -19.73 10.86
N GLU A 497 6.15 -18.51 10.34
CA GLU A 497 6.39 -17.26 11.06
C GLU A 497 7.69 -17.24 11.89
N ALA A 498 8.72 -17.98 11.46
CA ALA A 498 9.96 -18.14 12.21
C ALA A 498 10.62 -16.80 12.58
N GLU A 499 10.62 -15.84 11.65
CA GLU A 499 11.23 -14.52 11.86
C GLU A 499 10.56 -13.67 12.95
N GLY A 500 9.31 -13.99 13.31
CA GLY A 500 8.57 -13.36 14.41
C GLY A 500 9.06 -13.76 15.80
N LYS A 501 9.76 -14.89 15.92
CA LYS A 501 10.35 -15.44 17.17
C LYS A 501 9.35 -15.81 18.28
N TRP A 502 8.06 -15.62 18.06
CA TRP A 502 7.03 -16.01 19.04
C TRP A 502 6.80 -17.52 19.09
N PHE A 503 7.24 -18.29 18.09
CA PHE A 503 7.30 -19.74 18.15
C PHE A 503 8.70 -20.25 18.45
N TRP A 504 8.81 -21.37 19.18
CA TRP A 504 10.09 -21.82 19.74
C TRP A 504 11.15 -22.14 18.67
N TRP A 505 10.74 -22.52 17.46
CA TRP A 505 11.67 -22.78 16.35
C TRP A 505 12.37 -21.52 15.83
N GLY A 506 11.77 -20.35 16.04
CA GLY A 506 12.36 -19.04 15.71
C GLY A 506 13.09 -18.36 16.88
N ALA A 507 12.95 -18.86 18.10
CA ALA A 507 13.41 -18.17 19.31
C ALA A 507 14.92 -17.87 19.31
N GLN A 508 15.74 -18.79 18.79
CA GLN A 508 17.20 -18.66 18.77
C GLN A 508 17.77 -18.17 17.43
N GLY A 509 16.96 -17.41 16.68
CA GLY A 509 17.39 -16.69 15.49
C GLY A 509 17.50 -17.54 14.21
N PRO A 510 17.88 -16.89 13.09
CA PRO A 510 17.78 -17.46 11.76
C PRO A 510 18.67 -18.69 11.54
N GLY A 511 19.84 -18.76 12.19
CA GLY A 511 20.75 -19.91 12.05
C GLY A 511 20.10 -21.22 12.50
N SER A 512 19.49 -21.21 13.69
CA SER A 512 18.82 -22.38 14.26
C SER A 512 17.58 -22.78 13.46
N ALA A 513 16.76 -21.80 13.05
CA ALA A 513 15.56 -22.06 12.25
C ALA A 513 15.90 -22.71 10.89
N LYS A 514 16.90 -22.18 10.17
CA LYS A 514 17.35 -22.76 8.90
C LYS A 514 17.91 -24.17 9.08
N GLN A 515 18.74 -24.39 10.10
CA GLN A 515 19.29 -25.72 10.38
C GLN A 515 18.17 -26.73 10.71
N LEU A 516 17.15 -26.33 11.48
CA LEU A 516 15.99 -27.18 11.75
C LEU A 516 15.18 -27.49 10.49
N TYR A 517 14.98 -26.50 9.61
CA TYR A 517 14.30 -26.69 8.32
C TYR A 517 15.03 -27.71 7.44
N HIS A 518 16.37 -27.60 7.34
CA HIS A 518 17.20 -28.57 6.61
C HIS A 518 17.14 -29.99 7.19
N ILE A 519 17.15 -30.12 8.52
CA ILE A 519 16.97 -31.42 9.19
C ILE A 519 15.59 -32.00 8.86
N MET A 520 14.54 -31.20 8.90
CA MET A 520 13.20 -31.65 8.56
C MET A 520 13.11 -32.05 7.09
N TYR A 521 13.69 -31.26 6.18
CA TYR A 521 13.75 -31.59 4.76
C TYR A 521 14.45 -32.93 4.52
N ASP A 522 15.65 -33.12 5.05
CA ASP A 522 16.39 -34.38 4.90
C ASP A 522 15.62 -35.55 5.52
N ARG A 523 15.08 -35.38 6.73
CA ARG A 523 14.37 -36.45 7.42
C ARG A 523 13.07 -36.86 6.70
N LEU A 524 12.26 -35.90 6.23
CA LEU A 524 11.01 -36.20 5.55
C LEU A 524 11.26 -36.69 4.11
N THR A 525 12.08 -35.97 3.34
CA THR A 525 12.30 -36.23 1.92
C THR A 525 13.24 -37.42 1.69
N ASN A 526 14.42 -37.43 2.32
CA ASN A 526 15.46 -38.41 2.03
C ASN A 526 15.32 -39.68 2.89
N TYR A 527 15.04 -39.54 4.19
CA TYR A 527 14.96 -40.68 5.09
C TYR A 527 13.58 -41.38 5.04
N HIS A 528 12.47 -40.63 5.08
CA HIS A 528 11.10 -41.20 5.01
C HIS A 528 10.54 -41.36 3.59
N HIS A 529 11.25 -40.86 2.58
CA HIS A 529 10.82 -40.92 1.17
C HIS A 529 9.42 -40.31 0.93
N LEU A 530 9.15 -39.20 1.61
CA LEU A 530 7.95 -38.39 1.40
C LEU A 530 8.14 -37.51 0.16
N ASN A 531 7.68 -38.04 -0.97
CA ASN A 531 7.76 -37.46 -2.29
C ASN A 531 6.46 -36.74 -2.70
N ASN A 532 5.47 -36.67 -1.81
CA ASN A 532 4.21 -35.98 -2.07
C ASN A 532 4.19 -34.50 -1.61
N LEU A 533 5.31 -33.97 -1.11
CA LEU A 533 5.38 -32.63 -0.48
C LEU A 533 5.85 -31.56 -1.47
N ILE A 534 5.21 -30.39 -1.41
CA ILE A 534 5.65 -29.12 -1.98
C ILE A 534 6.00 -28.20 -0.81
N TRP A 535 7.27 -27.85 -0.66
CA TRP A 535 7.81 -27.15 0.50
C TRP A 535 7.54 -25.64 0.47
N VAL A 536 6.78 -25.15 1.44
CA VAL A 536 6.38 -23.74 1.56
C VAL A 536 7.13 -23.10 2.73
N TRP A 537 7.96 -22.09 2.43
CA TRP A 537 8.68 -21.30 3.45
C TRP A 537 7.93 -20.02 3.79
N ASN A 538 7.90 -19.63 5.06
CA ASN A 538 7.06 -18.52 5.55
C ASN A 538 7.86 -17.49 6.38
N SER A 539 8.71 -16.71 5.71
CA SER A 539 9.37 -15.52 6.25
C SER A 539 9.87 -14.65 5.10
N GLU A 540 9.79 -13.33 5.24
CA GLU A 540 10.18 -12.39 4.18
C GLU A 540 11.66 -12.01 4.22
N SER A 541 12.27 -12.07 5.41
CA SER A 541 13.65 -11.65 5.60
C SER A 541 14.65 -12.61 4.92
N PRO A 542 15.57 -12.09 4.07
CA PRO A 542 16.64 -12.89 3.48
C PRO A 542 17.54 -13.60 4.50
N GLU A 543 17.66 -13.08 5.73
CA GLU A 543 18.47 -13.70 6.77
C GLU A 543 17.92 -15.06 7.19
N TRP A 544 16.60 -15.24 7.11
CA TRP A 544 15.87 -16.43 7.55
C TRP A 544 15.64 -17.44 6.44
N TYR A 545 15.86 -17.07 5.18
CA TYR A 545 15.61 -17.94 4.03
C TYR A 545 16.53 -19.18 4.02
N PRO A 546 15.98 -20.42 4.03
CA PRO A 546 16.78 -21.64 4.16
C PRO A 546 17.54 -22.03 2.88
N GLY A 547 17.12 -21.56 1.71
CA GLY A 547 17.81 -21.80 0.43
C GLY A 547 16.88 -22.26 -0.70
N ASP A 548 17.32 -22.05 -1.94
CA ASP A 548 16.55 -22.40 -3.13
C ASP A 548 16.39 -23.92 -3.35
N ASP A 549 17.27 -24.72 -2.76
CA ASP A 549 17.36 -26.17 -2.91
C ASP A 549 16.36 -26.95 -2.04
N VAL A 550 15.77 -26.29 -1.04
CA VAL A 550 14.83 -26.93 -0.08
C VAL A 550 13.46 -26.26 -0.03
N VAL A 551 13.22 -25.22 -0.83
CA VAL A 551 11.95 -24.46 -0.86
C VAL A 551 11.34 -24.48 -2.24
N ASP A 552 10.07 -24.82 -2.36
CA ASP A 552 9.29 -24.73 -3.60
C ASP A 552 8.56 -23.39 -3.74
N ILE A 553 7.93 -22.93 -2.66
CA ILE A 553 7.07 -21.74 -2.61
C ILE A 553 7.51 -20.87 -1.42
N VAL A 554 7.57 -19.56 -1.59
CA VAL A 554 7.69 -18.62 -0.47
C VAL A 554 6.34 -18.01 -0.13
N SER A 555 6.10 -17.72 1.14
CA SER A 555 4.86 -17.14 1.61
C SER A 555 5.08 -16.20 2.79
N VAL A 556 4.03 -15.48 3.14
CA VAL A 556 3.95 -14.65 4.34
C VAL A 556 2.53 -14.73 4.90
N ASP A 557 2.40 -14.45 6.20
CA ASP A 557 1.15 -14.38 6.92
C ASP A 557 0.83 -12.89 7.21
N ILE A 558 -0.35 -12.41 6.80
CA ILE A 558 -0.71 -10.97 6.89
C ILE A 558 -2.05 -10.75 7.57
N TYR A 559 -1.99 -10.19 8.78
CA TYR A 559 -3.15 -9.81 9.56
C TYR A 559 -3.37 -8.30 9.52
N ASN A 560 -3.91 -7.82 8.40
CA ASN A 560 -4.33 -6.42 8.25
C ASN A 560 -5.44 -6.05 9.25
N GLN A 561 -5.59 -4.75 9.50
CA GLN A 561 -6.73 -4.22 10.27
C GLN A 561 -8.06 -4.69 9.66
N ALA A 562 -9.08 -4.90 10.49
CA ALA A 562 -10.40 -5.34 10.05
C ALA A 562 -10.95 -4.48 8.90
N ALA A 563 -11.54 -5.12 7.88
CA ALA A 563 -12.04 -4.53 6.64
C ALA A 563 -11.00 -3.79 5.77
N ASN A 564 -9.70 -3.93 6.03
CA ASN A 564 -8.64 -3.44 5.14
C ASN A 564 -8.31 -4.50 4.09
N TYR A 565 -8.97 -4.41 2.93
CA TYR A 565 -8.81 -5.31 1.77
C TYR A 565 -7.64 -4.94 0.84
N SER A 566 -6.62 -4.27 1.38
CA SER A 566 -5.40 -3.92 0.64
C SER A 566 -4.73 -5.17 0.03
N PRO A 567 -4.17 -5.07 -1.20
CA PRO A 567 -3.47 -6.16 -1.84
C PRO A 567 -2.10 -6.49 -1.20
N SER A 568 -1.65 -5.67 -0.24
CA SER A 568 -0.37 -5.84 0.47
C SER A 568 0.83 -5.98 -0.49
N ILE A 569 0.84 -5.21 -1.59
CA ILE A 569 1.81 -5.33 -2.68
C ILE A 569 3.28 -5.25 -2.24
N GLY A 570 3.61 -4.43 -1.23
CA GLY A 570 4.98 -4.34 -0.72
C GLY A 570 5.49 -5.66 -0.12
N LYS A 571 4.62 -6.46 0.49
CA LYS A 571 4.92 -7.79 1.03
C LYS A 571 5.12 -8.80 -0.11
N TYR A 572 4.24 -8.76 -1.10
CA TYR A 572 4.38 -9.56 -2.33
C TYR A 572 5.72 -9.32 -3.02
N ASP A 573 6.07 -8.05 -3.26
CA ASP A 573 7.31 -7.67 -3.94
C ASP A 573 8.55 -8.07 -3.14
N SER A 574 8.49 -7.99 -1.82
CA SER A 574 9.60 -8.41 -0.94
C SER A 574 9.90 -9.89 -1.13
N LEU A 575 8.86 -10.73 -1.21
CA LEU A 575 9.01 -12.16 -1.49
C LEU A 575 9.47 -12.45 -2.93
N VAL A 576 8.92 -11.76 -3.93
CA VAL A 576 9.38 -11.89 -5.32
C VAL A 576 10.87 -11.55 -5.42
N ASN A 577 11.33 -10.51 -4.74
CA ASN A 577 12.73 -10.12 -4.70
C ASN A 577 13.61 -11.12 -3.95
N LEU A 578 13.12 -11.66 -2.82
CA LEU A 578 13.82 -12.68 -2.04
C LEU A 578 14.24 -13.87 -2.91
N VAL A 579 13.32 -14.34 -3.77
CA VAL A 579 13.55 -15.50 -4.67
C VAL A 579 13.93 -15.09 -6.09
N GLN A 580 14.16 -13.80 -6.34
CA GLN A 580 14.51 -13.24 -7.65
C GLN A 580 13.52 -13.65 -8.77
N GLY A 581 12.24 -13.80 -8.44
CA GLY A 581 11.19 -14.25 -9.37
C GLY A 581 11.29 -15.70 -9.85
N LYS A 582 12.11 -16.55 -9.19
CA LYS A 582 12.33 -17.96 -9.57
C LYS A 582 11.38 -18.94 -8.87
N LYS A 583 10.62 -18.49 -7.88
CA LYS A 583 9.69 -19.30 -7.10
C LYS A 583 8.32 -18.64 -6.97
N LEU A 584 7.31 -19.46 -6.72
CA LEU A 584 5.95 -19.02 -6.48
C LEU A 584 5.85 -18.27 -5.15
N VAL A 585 4.91 -17.32 -5.07
CA VAL A 585 4.66 -16.49 -3.87
C VAL A 585 3.21 -16.64 -3.42
N GLY A 586 2.98 -17.09 -2.18
CA GLY A 586 1.64 -17.30 -1.61
C GLY A 586 1.35 -16.42 -0.38
N LEU A 587 0.07 -16.17 -0.10
CA LEU A 587 -0.40 -15.55 1.12
C LEU A 587 -0.93 -16.67 2.04
N SER A 588 -0.07 -17.21 2.89
CA SER A 588 -0.37 -18.47 3.58
C SER A 588 -1.28 -18.33 4.78
N GLU A 589 -1.36 -17.17 5.38
CA GLU A 589 -2.45 -16.81 6.28
C GLU A 589 -2.86 -15.36 6.05
N ASN A 590 -4.15 -15.07 6.21
CA ASN A 590 -4.64 -13.71 6.22
C ASN A 590 -5.84 -13.53 7.14
N GLY A 591 -6.00 -12.28 7.62
CA GLY A 591 -7.24 -11.81 8.22
C GLY A 591 -8.23 -11.40 7.13
N PRO A 592 -8.32 -10.10 6.77
CA PRO A 592 -9.08 -9.66 5.59
C PRO A 592 -8.53 -10.27 4.29
N ILE A 593 -9.41 -10.65 3.37
CA ILE A 593 -9.06 -11.11 2.02
C ILE A 593 -8.87 -9.88 1.13
N GLY A 594 -7.79 -9.83 0.36
CA GLY A 594 -7.53 -8.73 -0.58
C GLY A 594 -8.66 -8.60 -1.61
N ASP A 595 -9.00 -7.36 -1.98
CA ASP A 595 -10.00 -7.12 -3.01
C ASP A 595 -9.49 -7.61 -4.39
N PRO A 596 -10.21 -8.49 -5.11
CA PRO A 596 -9.76 -9.04 -6.39
C PRO A 596 -9.45 -7.99 -7.46
N GLU A 597 -10.16 -6.85 -7.46
CA GLU A 597 -9.89 -5.75 -8.41
C GLU A 597 -8.61 -5.02 -8.02
N LEU A 598 -8.36 -4.81 -6.72
CA LEU A 598 -7.11 -4.19 -6.25
C LEU A 598 -5.92 -5.13 -6.47
N LEU A 599 -6.07 -6.43 -6.25
CA LEU A 599 -5.02 -7.43 -6.53
C LEU A 599 -4.56 -7.35 -8.00
N GLN A 600 -5.52 -7.30 -8.94
CA GLN A 600 -5.23 -7.14 -10.37
C GLN A 600 -4.64 -5.76 -10.69
N THR A 601 -5.24 -4.70 -10.15
CA THR A 601 -4.79 -3.31 -10.36
C THR A 601 -3.33 -3.13 -9.94
N TYR A 602 -2.94 -3.69 -8.79
CA TYR A 602 -1.59 -3.59 -8.27
C TYR A 602 -0.65 -4.72 -8.72
N SER A 603 -1.13 -5.61 -9.58
CA SER A 603 -0.38 -6.80 -10.04
C SER A 603 0.21 -7.59 -8.86
N ALA A 604 -0.54 -7.67 -7.76
CA ALA A 604 -0.21 -8.46 -6.59
C ALA A 604 -0.62 -9.91 -6.84
N HIS A 605 0.20 -10.61 -7.61
CA HIS A 605 -0.09 -11.95 -8.09
C HIS A 605 0.22 -13.02 -7.03
N TRP A 606 -0.40 -12.90 -5.85
CA TRP A 606 -0.39 -13.98 -4.86
C TRP A 606 -0.96 -15.25 -5.50
N LEU A 607 -0.25 -16.37 -5.35
CA LEU A 607 -0.67 -17.67 -5.88
C LEU A 607 -1.98 -18.14 -5.25
N PHE A 608 -2.07 -17.97 -3.95
CA PHE A 608 -3.23 -18.33 -3.14
C PHE A 608 -3.33 -17.40 -1.94
N PHE A 609 -4.52 -17.35 -1.34
CA PHE A 609 -4.73 -16.88 0.03
C PHE A 609 -5.28 -18.03 0.89
N THR A 610 -4.96 -18.10 2.18
CA THR A 610 -5.75 -18.94 3.11
C THR A 610 -6.17 -18.18 4.35
N THR A 611 -7.47 -17.87 4.44
CA THR A 611 -7.99 -17.05 5.53
C THR A 611 -8.01 -17.82 6.84
N TRP A 612 -7.60 -17.18 7.94
CA TRP A 612 -7.59 -17.81 9.26
C TRP A 612 -9.01 -18.12 9.75
N THR A 613 -9.10 -19.00 10.74
CA THR A 613 -10.37 -19.51 11.27
C THR A 613 -11.10 -18.49 12.15
N GLY A 614 -12.40 -18.71 12.33
CA GLY A 614 -13.18 -18.09 13.39
C GLY A 614 -13.56 -16.66 13.07
N ASP A 615 -13.21 -15.71 13.94
CA ASP A 615 -13.64 -14.31 13.80
C ASP A 615 -13.14 -13.65 12.50
N PHE A 616 -11.99 -14.08 11.97
CA PHE A 616 -11.48 -13.55 10.71
C PHE A 616 -12.41 -13.83 9.52
N ILE A 617 -13.23 -14.89 9.59
CA ILE A 617 -14.15 -15.27 8.50
C ILE A 617 -15.62 -15.13 8.89
N ARG A 618 -16.01 -15.41 10.14
CA ARG A 618 -17.42 -15.56 10.55
C ARG A 618 -18.10 -14.30 11.06
N ASN A 619 -17.36 -13.35 11.63
CA ASN A 619 -17.99 -12.27 12.42
C ASN A 619 -18.36 -11.01 11.61
N GLY A 620 -17.99 -10.96 10.32
CA GLY A 620 -18.29 -9.84 9.43
C GLY A 620 -17.42 -8.59 9.60
N GLN A 621 -16.53 -8.54 10.60
CA GLN A 621 -15.66 -7.39 10.89
C GLN A 621 -14.43 -7.38 9.99
N TYR A 622 -13.75 -8.52 9.86
CA TYR A 622 -12.56 -8.64 9.02
C TYR A 622 -12.91 -8.76 7.55
N ASN A 623 -13.88 -9.64 7.25
CA ASN A 623 -14.45 -9.85 5.94
C ASN A 623 -15.97 -9.74 6.05
N SER A 624 -16.57 -8.70 5.48
CA SER A 624 -18.03 -8.59 5.42
C SER A 624 -18.60 -9.68 4.52
N LEU A 625 -19.88 -10.05 4.73
CA LEU A 625 -20.53 -11.05 3.89
C LEU A 625 -20.57 -10.62 2.41
N ASP A 626 -20.86 -9.34 2.14
CA ASP A 626 -20.84 -8.80 0.78
C ASP A 626 -19.45 -8.91 0.15
N HIS A 627 -18.39 -8.68 0.93
CA HIS A 627 -17.01 -8.84 0.45
C HIS A 627 -16.69 -10.30 0.14
N LEU A 628 -17.10 -11.25 1.00
CA LEU A 628 -16.93 -12.67 0.74
C LEU A 628 -17.66 -13.11 -0.53
N ILE A 629 -18.91 -12.68 -0.72
CA ILE A 629 -19.68 -12.97 -1.94
C ILE A 629 -18.97 -12.40 -3.16
N LYS A 630 -18.46 -11.14 -3.09
CA LYS A 630 -17.66 -10.53 -4.15
C LYS A 630 -16.42 -11.37 -4.49
N VAL A 631 -15.62 -11.72 -3.49
CA VAL A 631 -14.37 -12.48 -3.65
C VAL A 631 -14.64 -13.83 -4.30
N PHE A 632 -15.54 -14.63 -3.72
CA PHE A 632 -15.76 -16.02 -4.15
C PHE A 632 -16.54 -16.14 -5.47
N ASN A 633 -17.11 -15.05 -5.99
CA ASN A 633 -17.76 -15.01 -7.31
C ASN A 633 -16.97 -14.15 -8.33
N SER A 634 -15.72 -13.80 -8.03
CA SER A 634 -14.83 -13.10 -8.96
C SER A 634 -14.18 -14.07 -9.95
N ASP A 635 -14.17 -13.74 -11.24
CA ASP A 635 -13.48 -14.53 -12.27
C ASP A 635 -11.96 -14.66 -12.04
N TYR A 636 -11.37 -13.79 -11.20
CA TYR A 636 -9.95 -13.83 -10.84
C TYR A 636 -9.63 -14.83 -9.72
N VAL A 637 -10.66 -15.26 -8.96
CA VAL A 637 -10.50 -16.10 -7.76
C VAL A 637 -10.96 -17.52 -8.07
N ILE A 638 -10.01 -18.45 -8.14
CA ILE A 638 -10.31 -19.87 -8.41
C ILE A 638 -10.88 -20.52 -7.15
N THR A 639 -12.07 -21.11 -7.30
CA THR A 639 -12.79 -21.91 -6.30
C THR A 639 -12.70 -23.40 -6.62
N ARG A 640 -13.12 -24.28 -5.70
CA ARG A 640 -12.92 -25.73 -5.86
C ARG A 640 -13.57 -26.30 -7.12
N ASP A 641 -14.74 -25.79 -7.49
CA ASP A 641 -15.46 -26.24 -8.69
C ASP A 641 -14.81 -25.80 -10.02
N GLU A 642 -13.87 -24.86 -9.97
CA GLU A 642 -13.12 -24.36 -11.13
C GLU A 642 -11.74 -25.04 -11.27
N LEU A 643 -11.34 -25.87 -10.31
CA LEU A 643 -10.14 -26.68 -10.42
C LEU A 643 -10.29 -27.75 -11.52
N PRO A 644 -9.22 -28.06 -12.28
CA PRO A 644 -9.27 -29.12 -13.28
C PRO A 644 -9.62 -30.48 -12.66
N GLN A 645 -10.47 -31.26 -13.32
CA GLN A 645 -10.82 -32.62 -12.87
C GLN A 645 -9.63 -33.56 -12.86
N ASP A 646 -8.63 -33.28 -13.70
CA ASP A 646 -7.37 -34.01 -13.82
C ASP A 646 -6.21 -33.32 -13.07
N LEU A 647 -6.49 -32.46 -12.07
CA LEU A 647 -5.48 -31.68 -11.33
C LEU A 647 -4.27 -32.51 -10.85
N PHE A 648 -4.50 -33.72 -10.35
CA PHE A 648 -3.44 -34.59 -9.84
C PHE A 648 -2.94 -35.64 -10.85
N THR A 649 -3.45 -35.65 -12.08
CA THR A 649 -3.08 -36.66 -13.10
C THR A 649 -2.66 -36.07 -14.43
N SER A 650 -2.87 -34.77 -14.65
CA SER A 650 -2.45 -34.04 -15.84
C SER A 650 -0.95 -33.78 -15.84
N ILE A 651 -0.18 -34.75 -16.30
CA ILE A 651 1.15 -34.43 -16.82
C ILE A 651 0.92 -33.89 -18.23
N LYS A 652 0.74 -32.58 -18.36
CA LYS A 652 0.93 -31.93 -19.67
C LYS A 652 2.41 -32.07 -20.00
N ASN A 653 2.76 -33.18 -20.65
CA ASN A 653 4.09 -33.43 -21.18
C ASN A 653 4.46 -32.28 -22.11
N GLU A 654 5.27 -31.33 -21.64
CA GLU A 654 6.11 -30.57 -22.55
C GLU A 654 7.15 -31.56 -23.06
N ALA A 655 7.10 -31.80 -24.37
CA ALA A 655 7.92 -32.77 -25.08
C ALA A 655 9.43 -32.54 -24.85
N GLU A 656 10.17 -33.64 -24.91
CA GLU A 656 11.65 -33.72 -24.94
C GLU A 656 12.34 -32.68 -25.84
#